data_AF-A0A7I7X3X6-F1
#
_entry.id   AF-A0A7I7X3X6-F1
#
_cell.length_a   1.000
_cell.length_b   1.000
_cell.length_c   1.000
_cell.angle_alpha   90.00
_cell.angle_beta   90.00
_cell.angle_gamma   90.00
#
_symmetry.space_group_name_H-M   'P 1'
#
loop_
_entity.id
_entity.type
_entity.pdbx_description
1 polymer ?
#
loop_
_entity_poly.entity_id
_entity_poly.type
_entity_poly.pdbx_seq_one_letter_code
_entity_poly.pdbx_strand_id
1 'polypeptide(L)'
;MSFYLRKSIKAGPFRFNLSKSGIGVSAGIPGFRVGSGPRGNYVHIGRGGVYYRATLGARSQPHRPQPTEPPERVFAQAFRLSSGVVMEDVTGSTAFELEPTSSDDVVEQLNGASSRVAWGWWVTGAAFLLGLVTLPFGLIVWALAAPGCAWLVLNDRAHKTVVLFYDVHDEHLSWFDSVVTQWAWLTDSQRVWRVLESGAVITTYQFKTNSGAGSLLSRVTGSATTTGPKELATNIAVPSIRAGNAALYFLPDRALVREGKHFSDIGYAHLHVSAGQTRFIENAAPPGDAVQVDHTWQYVNVKGGPDRRYKDNRQLPVMRYSTLDITSSQGLQWQLQVSRDGSTAAVATALSARPGPQIRTASESEARRISQCNAGIFGPRGADPAPTATASDIPRALLTRTPTKHTVDGVTFTAIDIETTGLDPGADQIVEIGLVKFTADGTVLDEFATLVNSPGSSVGAREVHGIDDADLTGAPCLDEALPEAFAFMAGTALVAHNLDFEGGFLSAAAVQTRLSLPPVLGLCTLQTSRRQLEGRAFSLTAMYKTATGGWNEQRHTALGDARAVREVLLWLLRTSPHPLYLTQAPPDAIPVPMRQCAISCRPVGLSRASVAELLDAFPQSPVVRVGDRRAISQYQAVLTDAVKDGRLTYEEAAVLTDQARLTRLTGTQLRQLHRKSWEAAFPDHSSDWTALSATARKEMYLLADALGLTDLAEELRHVIEASAEPPPSAEARYLRGLRIAILGDHSEIIDLRREAESYGARLAVNITKTVRWLATSTPEANDSRHTTARTLGIPIISLAEARTRLTEAVREAELKAFERQRQIDEQLAQSRQREAEADLYWRPTWRSWELDYDPPRQPWSD
;
A
#
# COMPACT_ATOMS: atom_id res chain seq x y z
N MET A 1 -57.50 -1.99 49.48
CA MET A 1 -56.19 -2.10 50.16
C MET A 1 -55.49 -3.37 49.68
N SER A 2 -54.33 -3.24 49.07
CA SER A 2 -53.40 -4.33 48.80
C SER A 2 -52.00 -3.74 48.60
N PHE A 3 -51.04 -4.35 49.28
CA PHE A 3 -49.80 -3.76 49.80
C PHE A 3 -48.78 -3.34 48.74
N TYR A 4 -48.17 -2.17 48.93
CA TYR A 4 -46.96 -1.74 48.22
C TYR A 4 -45.73 -2.31 48.95
N LEU A 5 -45.14 -3.41 48.45
CA LEU A 5 -43.87 -3.91 48.97
C LEU A 5 -42.73 -3.00 48.48
N ARG A 6 -42.03 -2.34 49.42
CA ARG A 6 -40.82 -1.56 49.12
C ARG A 6 -39.82 -2.44 48.36
N LYS A 7 -39.34 -1.98 47.20
CA LYS A 7 -38.30 -2.63 46.38
C LYS A 7 -36.99 -2.93 47.13
N SER A 8 -36.75 -2.28 48.27
CA SER A 8 -35.61 -2.58 49.12
C SER A 8 -35.96 -2.52 50.61
N ILE A 9 -35.55 -3.52 51.38
CA ILE A 9 -35.63 -3.55 52.84
C ILE A 9 -34.23 -3.26 53.39
N LYS A 10 -34.12 -2.32 54.33
CA LYS A 10 -32.88 -2.01 55.04
C LYS A 10 -32.95 -2.64 56.43
N ALA A 11 -31.93 -3.41 56.81
CA ALA A 11 -31.78 -3.98 58.14
C ALA A 11 -30.31 -3.82 58.56
N GLY A 12 -30.03 -2.80 59.37
CA GLY A 12 -28.67 -2.47 59.80
C GLY A 12 -27.73 -2.17 58.61
N PRO A 13 -26.50 -2.72 58.57
CA PRO A 13 -25.56 -2.49 57.49
C PRO A 13 -25.95 -3.18 56.17
N PHE A 14 -27.01 -3.98 56.17
CA PHE A 14 -27.46 -4.79 55.03
C PHE A 14 -28.67 -4.16 54.32
N ARG A 15 -28.66 -4.25 52.99
CA ARG A 15 -29.78 -3.88 52.12
C ARG A 15 -30.18 -5.07 51.25
N PHE A 16 -31.44 -5.46 51.36
CA PHE A 16 -32.05 -6.53 50.59
C PHE A 16 -32.88 -5.91 49.46
N ASN A 17 -32.49 -6.17 48.22
CA ASN A 17 -33.22 -5.72 47.04
C ASN A 17 -34.05 -6.88 46.49
N LEU A 18 -35.36 -6.67 46.38
CA LEU A 18 -36.31 -7.64 45.87
C LEU A 18 -36.59 -7.34 44.40
N SER A 19 -36.23 -8.28 43.52
CA SER A 19 -36.47 -8.18 42.07
C SER A 19 -37.22 -9.40 41.54
N LYS A 20 -37.83 -9.29 40.35
CA LYS A 20 -38.47 -10.44 39.67
C LYS A 20 -37.50 -11.60 39.37
N SER A 21 -36.19 -11.34 39.38
CA SER A 21 -35.12 -12.33 39.14
C SER A 21 -34.48 -12.92 40.40
N GLY A 22 -34.95 -12.55 41.60
CA GLY A 22 -34.43 -13.04 42.88
C GLY A 22 -34.02 -11.93 43.86
N ILE A 23 -33.58 -12.35 45.05
CA ILE A 23 -33.17 -11.48 46.17
C ILE A 23 -31.67 -11.19 46.07
N GLY A 24 -31.30 -9.91 46.09
CA GLY A 24 -29.90 -9.47 46.19
C GLY A 24 -29.60 -8.87 47.57
N VAL A 25 -28.41 -9.14 48.10
CA VAL A 25 -27.94 -8.61 49.40
C VAL A 25 -26.71 -7.74 49.17
N SER A 26 -26.68 -6.56 49.79
CA SER A 26 -25.51 -5.67 49.78
C SER A 26 -25.21 -5.15 51.18
N ALA A 27 -23.93 -5.04 51.52
CA ALA A 27 -23.45 -4.50 52.79
C ALA A 27 -22.39 -3.41 52.55
N GLY A 28 -22.41 -2.35 53.36
CA GLY A 28 -21.34 -1.33 53.34
C GLY A 28 -21.78 0.08 53.71
N ILE A 29 -20.78 0.95 53.87
CA ILE A 29 -20.92 2.35 54.26
C ILE A 29 -21.33 3.25 53.08
N PRO A 30 -21.86 4.47 53.31
CA PRO A 30 -22.12 5.41 52.24
C PRO A 30 -20.85 5.67 51.42
N GLY A 31 -20.90 5.32 50.13
CA GLY A 31 -19.80 5.47 49.17
C GLY A 31 -18.93 4.24 48.92
N PHE A 32 -19.12 3.16 49.69
CA PHE A 32 -18.47 1.87 49.43
C PHE A 32 -19.36 0.69 49.85
N ARG A 33 -19.78 -0.13 48.89
CA ARG A 33 -20.66 -1.29 49.14
C ARG A 33 -20.27 -2.50 48.31
N VAL A 34 -20.39 -3.68 48.92
CA VAL A 34 -20.20 -4.97 48.26
C VAL A 34 -21.53 -5.71 48.27
N GLY A 35 -21.94 -6.26 47.13
CA GLY A 35 -23.21 -6.97 47.01
C GLY A 35 -23.14 -8.23 46.15
N SER A 36 -24.02 -9.16 46.47
CA SER A 36 -24.21 -10.42 45.76
C SER A 36 -25.69 -10.56 45.37
N GLY A 37 -25.96 -10.99 44.14
CA GLY A 37 -27.32 -11.20 43.64
C GLY A 37 -27.37 -12.23 42.51
N PRO A 38 -28.57 -12.52 41.98
CA PRO A 38 -28.80 -13.56 40.97
C PRO A 38 -28.12 -13.30 39.60
N ARG A 39 -27.38 -12.20 39.47
CA ARG A 39 -26.58 -11.82 38.28
C ARG A 39 -25.09 -11.61 38.60
N GLY A 40 -24.60 -12.16 39.71
CA GLY A 40 -23.20 -12.12 40.12
C GLY A 40 -22.86 -11.10 41.20
N ASN A 41 -21.58 -11.08 41.57
CA ASN A 41 -21.02 -10.22 42.61
C ASN A 41 -20.60 -8.86 42.03
N TYR A 42 -20.87 -7.78 42.76
CA TYR A 42 -20.53 -6.43 42.34
C TYR A 42 -19.97 -5.61 43.50
N VAL A 43 -19.03 -4.72 43.18
CA VAL A 43 -18.53 -3.69 44.10
C VAL A 43 -19.00 -2.34 43.59
N HIS A 44 -19.47 -1.50 44.51
CA HIS A 44 -19.94 -0.15 44.25
C HIS A 44 -19.06 0.84 45.03
N ILE A 45 -18.35 1.72 44.32
CA ILE A 45 -17.47 2.74 44.90
C ILE A 45 -17.85 4.12 44.33
N GLY A 46 -18.07 5.12 45.18
CA GLY A 46 -18.28 6.50 44.74
C GLY A 46 -18.84 7.46 45.80
N ARG A 47 -18.32 8.70 45.85
CA ARG A 47 -18.87 9.85 46.59
C ARG A 47 -18.88 11.05 45.64
N GLY A 48 -20.02 11.75 45.52
CA GLY A 48 -20.09 12.99 44.73
C GLY A 48 -20.38 12.84 43.22
N GLY A 49 -21.14 11.82 42.80
CA GLY A 49 -21.69 11.76 41.43
C GLY A 49 -20.85 11.02 40.38
N VAL A 50 -19.75 10.38 40.76
CA VAL A 50 -18.95 9.49 39.88
C VAL A 50 -19.04 8.06 40.37
N TYR A 51 -19.34 7.11 39.48
CA TYR A 51 -19.58 5.71 39.84
C TYR A 51 -18.64 4.77 39.07
N TYR A 52 -17.95 3.89 39.80
CA TYR A 52 -17.18 2.79 39.23
C TYR A 52 -17.82 1.46 39.65
N ARG A 53 -18.11 0.59 38.67
CA ARG A 53 -18.66 -0.76 38.89
C ARG A 53 -17.78 -1.79 38.20
N ALA A 54 -17.07 -2.58 38.99
CA ALA A 54 -16.33 -3.74 38.51
C ALA A 54 -16.98 -5.04 39.02
N THR A 55 -17.04 -6.05 38.15
CA THR A 55 -17.34 -7.44 38.51
C THR A 55 -16.04 -8.13 38.94
N LEU A 56 -15.99 -8.62 40.17
CA LEU A 56 -14.83 -9.36 40.66
C LEU A 56 -14.84 -10.78 40.09
N GLY A 57 -13.95 -11.07 39.14
CA GLY A 57 -13.86 -12.43 38.61
C GLY A 57 -12.84 -12.71 37.51
N ALA A 58 -11.55 -12.45 37.71
CA ALA A 58 -10.47 -13.30 37.16
C ALA A 58 -9.13 -12.98 37.83
N ARG A 59 -8.47 -14.02 38.38
CA ARG A 59 -7.06 -13.96 38.79
C ARG A 59 -6.21 -13.87 37.52
N SER A 60 -5.35 -12.86 37.44
CA SER A 60 -4.30 -12.73 36.43
C SER A 60 -3.44 -14.00 36.39
N GLN A 61 -3.41 -14.69 35.25
CA GLN A 61 -2.43 -15.75 35.00
C GLN A 61 -1.10 -15.11 34.56
N PRO A 62 0.06 -15.69 34.90
CA PRO A 62 1.34 -15.21 34.42
C PRO A 62 1.44 -15.37 32.91
N HIS A 63 1.96 -14.32 32.26
CA HIS A 63 2.31 -14.23 30.85
C HIS A 63 3.06 -15.47 30.38
N ARG A 64 2.54 -16.14 29.36
CA ARG A 64 3.25 -17.19 28.61
C ARG A 64 4.02 -16.49 27.49
N PRO A 65 5.33 -16.74 27.29
CA PRO A 65 6.07 -16.11 26.20
C PRO A 65 5.47 -16.54 24.85
N GLN A 66 5.19 -15.55 24.00
CA GLN A 66 4.78 -15.75 22.60
C GLN A 66 5.92 -16.44 21.82
N PRO A 67 5.61 -17.33 20.86
CA PRO A 67 6.58 -17.79 19.89
C PRO A 67 7.07 -16.60 19.07
N THR A 68 8.38 -16.42 19.02
CA THR A 68 9.08 -15.54 18.08
C THR A 68 8.99 -16.14 16.68
N GLU A 69 8.02 -15.68 15.90
CA GLU A 69 8.02 -15.56 14.42
C GLU A 69 6.57 -15.35 13.98
N PRO A 70 6.23 -14.27 13.23
CA PRO A 70 4.94 -14.21 12.56
C PRO A 70 4.89 -15.35 11.53
N PRO A 71 3.79 -16.11 11.42
CA PRO A 71 3.64 -17.04 10.33
C PRO A 71 3.79 -16.27 9.02
N GLU A 72 4.69 -16.74 8.16
CA GLU A 72 4.86 -16.33 6.78
C GLU A 72 3.49 -16.02 6.15
N ARG A 73 3.29 -14.82 5.59
CA ARG A 73 2.09 -14.48 4.83
C ARG A 73 1.96 -15.46 3.67
N VAL A 74 1.19 -16.52 3.88
CA VAL A 74 0.74 -17.38 2.78
C VAL A 74 -0.27 -16.55 2.00
N PHE A 75 0.19 -15.83 0.98
CA PHE A 75 -0.69 -15.28 -0.04
C PHE A 75 -1.56 -16.43 -0.54
N ALA A 76 -2.87 -16.37 -0.26
CA ALA A 76 -3.82 -17.32 -0.81
C ALA A 76 -3.64 -17.32 -2.33
N GLN A 77 -3.30 -18.48 -2.91
CA GLN A 77 -2.98 -18.60 -4.33
C GLN A 77 -4.14 -18.07 -5.17
N ALA A 78 -3.87 -17.02 -5.96
CA ALA A 78 -4.86 -16.43 -6.85
C ALA A 78 -5.47 -17.51 -7.76
N PHE A 79 -6.79 -17.72 -7.62
CA PHE A 79 -7.50 -18.74 -8.38
C PHE A 79 -7.84 -18.21 -9.77
N ARG A 80 -7.62 -19.04 -10.80
CA ARG A 80 -7.99 -18.70 -12.19
C ARG A 80 -9.37 -19.26 -12.51
N LEU A 81 -10.29 -18.39 -12.88
CA LEU A 81 -11.58 -18.80 -13.44
C LEU A 81 -11.38 -19.50 -14.80
N SER A 82 -12.37 -20.27 -15.23
CA SER A 82 -12.39 -20.92 -16.55
C SER A 82 -12.30 -19.93 -17.73
N SER A 83 -12.64 -18.65 -17.49
CA SER A 83 -12.46 -17.54 -18.43
C SER A 83 -11.02 -17.02 -18.49
N GLY A 84 -10.12 -17.51 -17.63
CA GLY A 84 -8.72 -17.10 -17.53
C GLY A 84 -8.48 -15.84 -16.70
N VAL A 85 -9.51 -15.28 -16.05
CA VAL A 85 -9.37 -14.12 -15.14
C VAL A 85 -8.78 -14.58 -13.81
N VAL A 86 -7.79 -13.85 -13.30
CA VAL A 86 -7.15 -14.07 -12.00
C VAL A 86 -7.97 -13.31 -10.95
N MET A 87 -8.42 -14.01 -9.92
CA MET A 87 -9.15 -13.40 -8.79
C MET A 87 -8.20 -13.15 -7.63
N GLU A 88 -8.22 -11.93 -7.10
CA GLU A 88 -7.41 -11.49 -5.96
C GLU A 88 -8.31 -11.23 -4.75
N ASP A 89 -7.86 -11.62 -3.56
CA ASP A 89 -8.55 -11.37 -2.29
C ASP A 89 -8.51 -9.88 -1.94
N VAL A 90 -9.66 -9.29 -1.62
CA VAL A 90 -9.82 -7.87 -1.26
C VAL A 90 -10.30 -7.68 0.19
N THR A 91 -10.25 -8.73 1.03
CA THR A 91 -10.84 -8.73 2.37
C THR A 91 -9.97 -8.14 3.50
N GLY A 92 -8.76 -7.68 3.19
CA GLY A 92 -7.83 -7.07 4.16
C GLY A 92 -7.24 -8.07 5.15
N SER A 93 -6.78 -7.60 6.31
CA SER A 93 -6.28 -8.46 7.39
C SER A 93 -7.41 -9.19 8.11
N THR A 94 -7.15 -10.45 8.51
CA THR A 94 -8.12 -11.24 9.26
C THR A 94 -8.25 -10.72 10.69
N ALA A 95 -9.35 -11.03 11.39
CA ALA A 95 -9.52 -10.57 12.78
C ALA A 95 -8.42 -11.11 13.72
N PHE A 96 -7.72 -12.18 13.34
CA PHE A 96 -6.58 -12.74 14.07
C PHE A 96 -5.30 -11.90 13.96
N GLU A 97 -5.20 -11.09 12.91
CA GLU A 97 -4.05 -10.24 12.60
C GLU A 97 -4.26 -8.78 13.03
N LEU A 98 -5.48 -8.42 13.43
CA LEU A 98 -5.82 -7.09 13.97
C LEU A 98 -5.42 -6.99 15.45
N GLU A 99 -4.45 -6.11 15.76
CA GLU A 99 -4.12 -5.78 17.15
C GLU A 99 -5.25 -4.95 17.81
N PRO A 100 -5.71 -5.32 19.02
CA PRO A 100 -6.72 -4.54 19.74
C PRO A 100 -6.28 -3.09 19.94
N THR A 101 -7.16 -2.13 19.65
CA THR A 101 -6.82 -0.70 19.76
C THR A 101 -6.67 -0.23 21.21
N SER A 102 -7.19 -1.00 22.17
CA SER A 102 -7.12 -0.73 23.60
C SER A 102 -6.90 -2.03 24.37
N SER A 103 -6.13 -1.99 25.47
CA SER A 103 -5.95 -3.13 26.39
C SER A 103 -7.15 -3.33 27.32
N ASP A 104 -8.36 -3.06 26.83
CA ASP A 104 -9.60 -3.15 27.59
C ASP A 104 -10.06 -4.61 27.72
N ASP A 105 -10.46 -4.96 28.94
CA ASP A 105 -10.97 -6.28 29.39
C ASP A 105 -12.12 -6.84 28.52
N VAL A 106 -12.83 -6.00 27.75
CA VAL A 106 -14.03 -6.40 26.99
C VAL A 106 -13.74 -7.37 25.84
N VAL A 107 -12.71 -7.12 25.03
CA VAL A 107 -12.36 -8.00 23.89
C VAL A 107 -11.86 -9.36 24.40
N GLU A 108 -11.05 -9.34 25.46
CA GLU A 108 -10.57 -10.56 26.12
C GLU A 108 -11.75 -11.36 26.71
N GLN A 109 -12.70 -10.69 27.36
CA GLN A 109 -13.93 -11.32 27.86
C GLN A 109 -14.80 -11.91 26.76
N LEU A 110 -14.97 -11.22 25.62
CA LEU A 110 -15.74 -11.72 24.49
C LEU A 110 -15.09 -12.94 23.85
N ASN A 111 -13.77 -12.92 23.66
CA ASN A 111 -13.00 -14.08 23.22
C ASN A 111 -13.10 -15.25 24.21
N GLY A 112 -13.03 -14.96 25.52
CA GLY A 112 -13.22 -15.92 26.60
C GLY A 112 -14.64 -16.50 26.67
N ALA A 113 -15.67 -15.71 26.35
CA ALA A 113 -17.07 -16.15 26.30
C ALA A 113 -17.35 -17.01 25.05
N SER A 114 -16.84 -16.59 23.89
CA SER A 114 -17.02 -17.24 22.59
C SER A 114 -16.32 -18.61 22.48
N SER A 115 -15.17 -18.75 23.14
CA SER A 115 -14.39 -20.00 23.15
C SER A 115 -14.97 -21.10 24.05
N ARG A 116 -15.87 -20.77 25.00
CA ARG A 116 -16.44 -21.76 25.94
C ARG A 116 -17.36 -22.76 25.24
N VAL A 117 -17.28 -24.02 25.63
CA VAL A 117 -18.20 -25.08 25.19
C VAL A 117 -19.47 -25.03 26.05
N ALA A 118 -20.66 -25.06 25.44
CA ALA A 118 -21.94 -25.12 26.17
C ALA A 118 -22.31 -26.58 26.42
N TRP A 119 -22.02 -27.09 27.61
CA TRP A 119 -22.31 -28.46 28.03
C TRP A 119 -23.78 -28.68 28.38
N GLY A 120 -24.52 -27.62 28.72
CA GLY A 120 -25.92 -27.67 29.15
C GLY A 120 -26.83 -28.45 28.22
N TRP A 121 -26.74 -28.21 26.91
CA TRP A 121 -27.57 -28.91 25.93
C TRP A 121 -27.15 -30.35 25.71
N TRP A 122 -25.85 -30.66 25.75
CA TRP A 122 -25.35 -32.02 25.65
C TRP A 122 -25.78 -32.88 26.84
N VAL A 123 -25.65 -32.34 28.06
CA VAL A 123 -26.09 -33.01 29.29
C VAL A 123 -27.61 -33.16 29.33
N THR A 124 -28.36 -32.15 28.86
CA THR A 124 -29.83 -32.24 28.76
C THR A 124 -30.26 -33.30 27.74
N GLY A 125 -29.61 -33.37 26.58
CA GLY A 125 -29.88 -34.39 25.56
C GLY A 125 -29.56 -35.81 26.06
N ALA A 126 -28.43 -35.97 26.77
CA ALA A 126 -28.05 -37.25 27.38
C ALA A 126 -29.03 -37.68 28.48
N ALA A 127 -29.46 -36.76 29.35
CA ALA A 127 -30.46 -37.01 30.38
C ALA A 127 -31.84 -37.36 29.78
N PHE A 128 -32.21 -36.69 28.68
CA PHE A 128 -33.44 -36.98 27.97
C PHE A 128 -33.43 -38.40 27.38
N LEU A 129 -32.36 -38.77 26.65
CA LEU A 129 -32.17 -40.11 26.09
C LEU A 129 -32.13 -41.19 27.18
N LEU A 130 -31.43 -40.94 28.30
CA LEU A 130 -31.37 -41.87 29.42
C LEU A 130 -32.75 -42.15 30.02
N GLY A 131 -33.57 -41.12 30.21
CA GLY A 131 -34.95 -41.31 30.67
C GLY A 131 -35.83 -42.00 29.63
N LEU A 132 -35.62 -41.77 28.33
CA LEU A 132 -36.36 -42.46 27.27
C LEU A 132 -36.09 -43.98 27.28
N VAL A 133 -34.83 -44.39 27.44
CA VAL A 133 -34.40 -45.80 27.45
C VAL A 133 -34.83 -46.54 28.72
N THR A 134 -35.11 -45.83 29.81
CA THR A 134 -35.40 -46.42 31.14
C THR A 134 -36.89 -46.37 31.51
N LEU A 135 -37.78 -46.21 30.54
CA LEU A 135 -39.23 -46.22 30.80
C LEU A 135 -39.69 -47.57 31.39
N PRO A 136 -40.60 -47.57 32.39
CA PRO A 136 -41.37 -46.43 32.89
C PRO A 136 -40.67 -45.56 33.95
N PHE A 137 -39.55 -46.03 34.53
CA PHE A 137 -38.82 -45.30 35.59
C PHE A 137 -38.14 -44.01 35.10
N GLY A 138 -37.96 -43.88 33.80
CA GLY A 138 -37.41 -42.69 33.14
C GLY A 138 -38.10 -41.36 33.47
N LEU A 139 -39.39 -41.38 33.83
CA LEU A 139 -40.09 -40.18 34.29
C LEU A 139 -39.48 -39.60 35.57
N ILE A 140 -38.99 -40.46 36.48
CA ILE A 140 -38.32 -40.06 37.71
C ILE A 140 -36.93 -39.48 37.38
N VAL A 141 -36.23 -40.09 36.42
CA VAL A 141 -34.93 -39.61 35.94
C VAL A 141 -35.06 -38.19 35.36
N TRP A 142 -36.09 -37.93 34.55
CA TRP A 142 -36.36 -36.58 34.03
C TRP A 142 -36.74 -35.59 35.14
N ALA A 143 -37.58 -35.99 36.09
CA ALA A 143 -37.99 -35.12 37.20
C ALA A 143 -36.80 -34.70 38.09
N LEU A 144 -35.85 -35.59 38.32
CA LEU A 144 -34.64 -35.32 39.12
C LEU A 144 -33.55 -34.58 38.32
N ALA A 145 -33.37 -34.89 37.04
CA ALA A 145 -32.34 -34.28 36.21
C ALA A 145 -32.74 -32.86 35.73
N ALA A 146 -34.04 -32.58 35.54
CA ALA A 146 -34.51 -31.32 34.97
C ALA A 146 -34.00 -30.06 35.70
N PRO A 147 -33.99 -29.96 37.05
CA PRO A 147 -33.44 -28.80 37.75
C PRO A 147 -31.94 -28.62 37.53
N GLY A 148 -31.17 -29.71 37.51
CA GLY A 148 -29.72 -29.68 37.25
C GLY A 148 -29.39 -29.29 35.82
N CYS A 149 -30.11 -29.86 34.84
CA CYS A 149 -30.02 -29.47 33.44
C CYS A 149 -30.41 -28.00 33.22
N ALA A 150 -31.50 -27.54 33.82
CA ALA A 150 -31.93 -26.15 33.75
C ALA A 150 -30.89 -25.20 34.36
N TRP A 151 -30.35 -25.53 35.54
CA TRP A 151 -29.28 -24.76 36.17
C TRP A 151 -28.04 -24.71 35.28
N LEU A 152 -27.61 -25.84 34.69
CA LEU A 152 -26.41 -25.91 33.86
C LEU A 152 -26.59 -25.14 32.55
N VAL A 153 -27.77 -25.20 31.91
CA VAL A 153 -28.09 -24.39 30.73
C VAL A 153 -28.12 -22.89 31.07
N LEU A 154 -28.67 -22.51 32.22
CA LEU A 154 -28.71 -21.10 32.67
C LEU A 154 -27.32 -20.59 33.05
N ASN A 155 -26.50 -21.42 33.70
CA ASN A 155 -25.13 -21.12 34.09
C ASN A 155 -24.23 -20.97 32.85
N ASP A 156 -24.35 -21.88 31.88
CA ASP A 156 -23.65 -21.80 30.60
C ASP A 156 -24.02 -20.52 29.84
N ARG A 157 -25.29 -20.13 29.85
CA ARG A 157 -25.73 -18.85 29.25
C ARG A 157 -25.11 -17.67 29.99
N ALA A 158 -25.16 -17.64 31.32
CA ALA A 158 -24.60 -16.55 32.11
C ALA A 158 -23.09 -16.38 31.92
N HIS A 159 -22.36 -17.49 31.77
CA HIS A 159 -20.91 -17.48 31.56
C HIS A 159 -20.46 -17.24 30.12
N LYS A 160 -21.40 -17.19 29.18
CA LYS A 160 -21.16 -16.89 27.76
C LYS A 160 -21.66 -15.51 27.35
N THR A 161 -22.13 -14.71 28.30
CA THR A 161 -22.66 -13.37 28.04
C THR A 161 -21.87 -12.34 28.84
N VAL A 162 -21.15 -11.48 28.11
CA VAL A 162 -20.54 -10.25 28.59
C VAL A 162 -21.62 -9.17 28.63
N VAL A 163 -21.74 -8.43 29.73
CA VAL A 163 -22.78 -7.42 29.90
C VAL A 163 -22.16 -6.04 29.90
N LEU A 164 -22.57 -5.18 28.97
CA LEU A 164 -22.06 -3.81 28.81
C LEU A 164 -23.22 -2.82 28.88
N PHE A 165 -23.13 -1.85 29.78
CA PHE A 165 -24.16 -0.81 29.95
C PHE A 165 -23.60 0.56 29.62
N TYR A 166 -24.32 1.30 28.77
CA TYR A 166 -24.02 2.69 28.41
C TYR A 166 -24.95 3.65 29.15
N ASP A 167 -24.41 4.76 29.66
CA ASP A 167 -25.16 5.81 30.38
C ASP A 167 -25.69 6.89 29.41
N VAL A 168 -26.93 7.33 29.61
CA VAL A 168 -27.78 8.03 28.62
C VAL A 168 -27.57 9.55 28.63
N HIS A 169 -26.45 10.05 29.14
CA HIS A 169 -26.19 11.48 29.35
C HIS A 169 -24.94 12.02 28.64
N ASP A 170 -24.37 11.24 27.72
CA ASP A 170 -23.16 11.61 26.97
C ASP A 170 -23.48 12.16 25.56
N GLU A 171 -22.75 13.18 25.14
CA GLU A 171 -22.81 13.77 23.78
C GLU A 171 -22.60 12.70 22.69
N HIS A 172 -21.76 11.70 22.99
CA HIS A 172 -21.48 10.53 22.16
C HIS A 172 -22.71 9.67 21.84
N LEU A 173 -23.72 9.63 22.72
CA LEU A 173 -24.91 8.80 22.52
C LEU A 173 -25.88 9.42 21.51
N SER A 174 -25.92 10.76 21.42
CA SER A 174 -26.75 11.47 20.43
C SER A 174 -26.28 11.28 18.99
N TRP A 175 -24.96 11.24 18.77
CA TRP A 175 -24.38 10.83 17.49
C TRP A 175 -24.70 9.37 17.18
N PHE A 176 -24.53 8.48 18.17
CA PHE A 176 -24.75 7.06 17.96
C PHE A 176 -26.21 6.73 17.65
N ASP A 177 -27.17 7.45 18.23
CA ASP A 177 -28.59 7.35 17.87
C ASP A 177 -28.83 7.73 16.40
N SER A 178 -28.07 8.69 15.84
CA SER A 178 -28.09 8.99 14.41
C SER A 178 -27.60 7.80 13.57
N VAL A 179 -26.51 7.15 13.98
CA VAL A 179 -26.00 5.93 13.33
C VAL A 179 -27.05 4.81 13.34
N VAL A 180 -27.67 4.55 14.50
CA VAL A 180 -28.74 3.55 14.64
C VAL A 180 -29.94 3.89 13.75
N THR A 181 -30.33 5.17 13.68
CA THR A 181 -31.46 5.64 12.87
C THR A 181 -31.20 5.45 11.38
N GLN A 182 -30.02 5.85 10.89
CA GLN A 182 -29.66 5.70 9.49
C GLN A 182 -29.40 4.23 9.10
N TRP A 183 -29.14 3.35 10.08
CA TRP A 183 -28.94 1.92 9.81
C TRP A 183 -30.14 1.24 9.14
N ALA A 184 -31.34 1.81 9.29
CA ALA A 184 -32.55 1.35 8.61
C ALA A 184 -32.36 1.23 7.09
N TRP A 185 -31.54 2.09 6.48
CA TRP A 185 -31.24 2.02 5.05
C TRP A 185 -30.57 0.70 4.64
N LEU A 186 -29.76 0.10 5.52
CA LEU A 186 -29.15 -1.20 5.30
C LEU A 186 -30.08 -2.35 5.68
N THR A 187 -30.80 -2.26 6.80
CA THR A 187 -31.68 -3.34 7.27
C THR A 187 -32.90 -3.55 6.38
N ASP A 188 -33.40 -2.47 5.77
CA ASP A 188 -34.59 -2.51 4.90
C ASP A 188 -34.25 -2.89 3.46
N SER A 189 -32.98 -3.07 3.14
CA SER A 189 -32.54 -3.52 1.81
C SER A 189 -32.76 -5.02 1.64
N GLN A 190 -33.27 -5.46 0.48
CA GLN A 190 -33.55 -6.87 0.23
C GLN A 190 -32.29 -7.73 0.22
N ARG A 191 -31.18 -7.19 -0.31
CA ARG A 191 -29.90 -7.88 -0.35
C ARG A 191 -28.74 -6.96 0.00
N VAL A 192 -27.88 -7.49 0.86
CA VAL A 192 -26.56 -6.95 1.18
C VAL A 192 -25.55 -8.01 0.80
N TRP A 193 -24.42 -7.62 0.23
CA TRP A 193 -23.32 -8.52 -0.10
C TRP A 193 -22.01 -7.93 0.37
N ARG A 194 -21.07 -8.81 0.76
CA ARG A 194 -19.67 -8.46 0.94
C ARG A 194 -18.87 -8.98 -0.25
N VAL A 195 -18.05 -8.12 -0.84
CA VAL A 195 -17.09 -8.51 -1.87
C VAL A 195 -15.89 -9.19 -1.17
N LEU A 196 -15.54 -10.38 -1.64
CA LEU A 196 -14.41 -11.15 -1.13
C LEU A 196 -13.22 -11.08 -2.08
N GLU A 197 -13.47 -11.22 -3.38
CA GLU A 197 -12.41 -11.27 -4.38
C GLU A 197 -12.81 -10.41 -5.59
N SER A 198 -11.80 -9.82 -6.25
CA SER A 198 -11.97 -9.04 -7.48
C SER A 198 -10.95 -9.48 -8.52
N GLY A 199 -11.33 -9.51 -9.79
CA GLY A 199 -10.44 -9.85 -10.90
C GLY A 199 -10.68 -8.95 -12.11
N ALA A 200 -9.62 -8.29 -12.60
CA ALA A 200 -9.72 -7.41 -13.76
C ALA A 200 -9.89 -8.19 -15.07
N VAL A 201 -10.83 -7.76 -15.92
CA VAL A 201 -11.01 -8.31 -17.26
C VAL A 201 -10.10 -7.56 -18.23
N ILE A 202 -8.99 -8.20 -18.60
CA ILE A 202 -7.90 -7.55 -19.35
C ILE A 202 -7.86 -7.92 -20.83
N THR A 203 -8.43 -9.06 -21.23
CA THR A 203 -8.42 -9.50 -22.63
C THR A 203 -9.76 -9.36 -23.31
N THR A 204 -9.74 -9.15 -24.63
CA THR A 204 -10.95 -9.13 -25.47
C THR A 204 -11.73 -10.44 -25.40
N TYR A 205 -11.07 -11.58 -25.21
CA TYR A 205 -11.76 -12.87 -25.03
C TYR A 205 -12.52 -12.91 -23.69
N GLN A 206 -11.89 -12.47 -22.60
CA GLN A 206 -12.53 -12.36 -21.29
C GLN A 206 -13.69 -11.34 -21.33
N PHE A 207 -13.52 -10.20 -21.98
CA PHE A 207 -14.61 -9.21 -22.16
C PHE A 207 -15.83 -9.83 -22.86
N LYS A 208 -15.60 -10.55 -23.97
CA LYS A 208 -16.68 -11.21 -24.75
C LYS A 208 -17.39 -12.30 -23.97
N THR A 209 -16.65 -13.10 -23.20
CA THR A 209 -17.17 -14.27 -22.48
C THR A 209 -17.80 -13.94 -21.13
N ASN A 210 -17.49 -12.76 -20.57
CA ASN A 210 -18.03 -12.27 -19.29
C ASN A 210 -19.00 -11.10 -19.49
N SER A 211 -19.85 -11.18 -20.52
CA SER A 211 -20.97 -10.25 -20.73
C SER A 211 -20.58 -8.76 -20.86
N GLY A 212 -19.34 -8.47 -21.25
CA GLY A 212 -18.81 -7.12 -21.37
C GLY A 212 -18.38 -6.47 -20.04
N ALA A 213 -18.21 -7.25 -18.97
CA ALA A 213 -17.75 -6.75 -17.68
C ALA A 213 -16.28 -6.27 -17.73
N GLY A 214 -15.97 -5.18 -17.04
CA GLY A 214 -14.59 -4.70 -16.83
C GLY A 214 -13.87 -5.38 -15.67
N SER A 215 -14.61 -5.97 -14.74
CA SER A 215 -14.10 -6.78 -13.63
C SER A 215 -15.11 -7.86 -13.23
N LEU A 216 -14.60 -8.93 -12.62
CA LEU A 216 -15.39 -9.99 -12.00
C LEU A 216 -15.27 -9.89 -10.49
N LEU A 217 -16.36 -10.17 -9.78
CA LEU A 217 -16.41 -10.11 -8.32
C LEU A 217 -16.91 -11.44 -7.75
N SER A 218 -16.24 -11.91 -6.70
CA SER A 218 -16.72 -12.96 -5.81
C SER A 218 -17.36 -12.29 -4.60
N ARG A 219 -18.61 -12.62 -4.30
CA ARG A 219 -19.36 -11.98 -3.21
C ARG A 219 -20.13 -13.00 -2.39
N VAL A 220 -20.22 -12.76 -1.08
CA VAL A 220 -21.04 -13.54 -0.15
C VAL A 220 -22.23 -12.73 0.32
N THR A 221 -23.37 -13.39 0.49
CA THR A 221 -24.56 -12.74 1.03
C THR A 221 -24.32 -12.31 2.47
N GLY A 222 -24.64 -11.06 2.73
CA GLY A 222 -24.61 -10.43 4.04
C GLY A 222 -26.01 -10.10 4.54
N SER A 223 -26.07 -9.69 5.81
CA SER A 223 -27.27 -9.20 6.47
C SER A 223 -26.89 -8.06 7.40
N ALA A 224 -27.66 -6.98 7.38
CA ALA A 224 -27.54 -5.90 8.35
C ALA A 224 -28.65 -6.03 9.40
N THR A 225 -28.31 -5.82 10.68
CA THR A 225 -29.29 -5.80 11.78
C THR A 225 -28.92 -4.71 12.80
N THR A 226 -29.76 -4.50 13.79
CA THR A 226 -29.47 -3.65 14.97
C THR A 226 -29.24 -4.47 16.24
N THR A 227 -28.87 -5.75 16.07
CA THR A 227 -28.58 -6.68 17.17
C THR A 227 -27.09 -6.97 17.31
N GLY A 228 -26.60 -6.99 18.56
CA GLY A 228 -25.21 -7.30 18.87
C GLY A 228 -24.87 -8.79 18.76
N PRO A 229 -23.60 -9.17 19.01
CA PRO A 229 -23.21 -10.57 19.08
C PRO A 229 -23.91 -11.26 20.25
N LYS A 230 -24.11 -12.59 20.16
CA LYS A 230 -24.83 -13.36 21.19
C LYS A 230 -24.12 -13.36 22.54
N GLU A 231 -22.81 -13.15 22.48
CA GLU A 231 -21.88 -13.07 23.59
C GLU A 231 -21.96 -11.71 24.30
N LEU A 232 -22.65 -10.72 23.75
CA LEU A 232 -22.76 -9.38 24.30
C LEU A 232 -24.22 -9.02 24.61
N ALA A 233 -24.51 -8.66 25.86
CA ALA A 233 -25.78 -8.10 26.27
C ALA A 233 -25.61 -6.61 26.61
N THR A 234 -26.32 -5.75 25.87
CA THR A 234 -26.30 -4.30 26.08
C THR A 234 -27.70 -3.71 26.23
N ASN A 235 -27.80 -2.48 26.73
CA ASN A 235 -29.04 -1.72 26.84
C ASN A 235 -29.35 -0.86 25.59
N ILE A 236 -28.50 -0.90 24.57
CA ILE A 236 -28.60 -0.10 23.35
C ILE A 236 -28.72 -1.00 22.13
N ALA A 237 -29.28 -0.48 21.04
CA ALA A 237 -29.21 -1.15 19.75
C ALA A 237 -27.76 -1.19 19.25
N VAL A 238 -27.38 -2.28 18.58
CA VAL A 238 -26.01 -2.46 18.07
C VAL A 238 -26.10 -2.66 16.56
N PRO A 239 -25.92 -1.59 15.77
CA PRO A 239 -25.82 -1.69 14.32
C PRO A 239 -24.76 -2.74 13.95
N SER A 240 -25.12 -3.67 13.08
CA SER A 240 -24.26 -4.79 12.72
C SER A 240 -24.42 -5.22 11.29
N ILE A 241 -23.33 -5.76 10.74
CA ILE A 241 -23.25 -6.34 9.40
C ILE A 241 -22.61 -7.71 9.53
N ARG A 242 -23.28 -8.75 9.06
CA ARG A 242 -22.77 -10.12 9.07
C ARG A 242 -22.69 -10.65 7.65
N ALA A 243 -21.53 -11.14 7.24
CA ALA A 243 -21.32 -11.75 5.93
C ALA A 243 -20.37 -12.95 6.08
N GLY A 244 -20.87 -14.15 5.77
CA GLY A 244 -20.11 -15.39 5.97
C GLY A 244 -19.78 -15.68 7.45
N ASN A 245 -18.52 -16.00 7.73
CA ASN A 245 -17.98 -16.21 9.08
C ASN A 245 -17.70 -14.90 9.83
N ALA A 246 -17.66 -13.77 9.11
CA ALA A 246 -17.25 -12.47 9.63
C ALA A 246 -18.45 -11.56 9.98
N ALA A 247 -18.26 -10.64 10.92
CA ALA A 247 -19.23 -9.60 11.25
C ALA A 247 -18.56 -8.33 11.80
N LEU A 248 -19.19 -7.19 11.53
CA LEU A 248 -18.91 -5.90 12.18
C LEU A 248 -20.05 -5.56 13.14
N TYR A 249 -19.72 -5.08 14.32
CA TYR A 249 -20.68 -4.57 15.31
C TYR A 249 -20.25 -3.18 15.76
N PHE A 250 -21.12 -2.20 15.61
CA PHE A 250 -20.83 -0.82 15.95
C PHE A 250 -21.37 -0.52 17.35
N LEU A 251 -20.49 -0.16 18.28
CA LEU A 251 -20.81 0.32 19.62
C LEU A 251 -20.57 1.84 19.69
N PRO A 252 -21.05 2.58 20.69
CA PRO A 252 -20.83 4.03 20.79
C PRO A 252 -19.37 4.47 20.82
N ASP A 253 -18.49 3.64 21.38
CA ASP A 253 -17.08 3.95 21.62
C ASP A 253 -16.10 3.26 20.64
N ARG A 254 -16.53 2.16 20.00
CA ARG A 254 -15.68 1.34 19.11
C ARG A 254 -16.49 0.51 18.11
N ALA A 255 -15.83 0.00 17.09
CA ALA A 255 -16.37 -1.05 16.23
C ALA A 255 -15.71 -2.40 16.56
N LEU A 256 -16.50 -3.45 16.83
CA LEU A 256 -16.01 -4.81 17.01
C LEU A 256 -15.97 -5.54 15.68
N VAL A 257 -14.84 -6.19 15.40
CA VAL A 257 -14.64 -7.06 14.25
C VAL A 257 -14.65 -8.50 14.75
N ARG A 258 -15.56 -9.33 14.23
CA ARG A 258 -15.65 -10.76 14.56
C ARG A 258 -15.32 -11.60 13.34
N GLU A 259 -14.45 -12.58 13.49
CA GLU A 259 -14.23 -13.62 12.50
C GLU A 259 -14.30 -15.01 13.15
N GLY A 260 -15.27 -15.81 12.72
CA GLY A 260 -15.56 -17.09 13.37
C GLY A 260 -15.91 -16.89 14.85
N LYS A 261 -15.04 -17.35 15.75
CA LYS A 261 -15.18 -17.20 17.22
C LYS A 261 -14.33 -16.08 17.81
N HIS A 262 -13.45 -15.47 17.01
CA HIS A 262 -12.51 -14.47 17.49
C HIS A 262 -13.09 -13.06 17.32
N PHE A 263 -12.82 -12.19 18.28
CA PHE A 263 -13.19 -10.78 18.30
C PHE A 263 -11.93 -9.93 18.43
N SER A 264 -11.89 -8.85 17.67
CA SER A 264 -10.97 -7.72 17.81
C SER A 264 -11.80 -6.42 17.80
N ASP A 265 -11.18 -5.29 18.13
CA ASP A 265 -11.82 -3.98 18.13
C ASP A 265 -11.01 -2.94 17.37
N ILE A 266 -11.74 -1.99 16.80
CA ILE A 266 -11.21 -0.85 16.06
C ILE A 266 -11.85 0.40 16.64
N GLY A 267 -11.04 1.29 17.20
CA GLY A 267 -11.48 2.62 17.58
C GLY A 267 -11.96 3.40 16.36
N TYR A 268 -13.07 4.14 16.47
CA TYR A 268 -13.59 4.87 15.33
C TYR A 268 -12.56 5.81 14.70
N ALA A 269 -11.63 6.38 15.48
CA ALA A 269 -10.53 7.20 14.98
C ALA A 269 -9.77 6.60 13.78
N HIS A 270 -9.65 5.27 13.72
CA HIS A 270 -8.96 4.54 12.66
C HIS A 270 -9.89 4.01 11.57
N LEU A 271 -11.20 4.29 11.65
CA LEU A 271 -12.20 3.81 10.69
C LEU A 271 -12.45 4.88 9.63
N HIS A 272 -12.33 4.49 8.36
CA HIS A 272 -12.73 5.27 7.20
C HIS A 272 -13.96 4.62 6.56
N VAL A 273 -14.97 5.43 6.27
CA VAL A 273 -16.22 4.96 5.68
C VAL A 273 -16.56 5.84 4.50
N SER A 274 -16.63 5.24 3.31
CA SER A 274 -17.05 5.91 2.09
C SER A 274 -18.25 5.19 1.46
N ALA A 275 -19.09 5.96 0.78
CA ALA A 275 -20.23 5.44 0.04
C ALA A 275 -20.07 5.75 -1.44
N GLY A 276 -20.49 4.83 -2.29
CA GLY A 276 -20.46 4.99 -3.73
C GLY A 276 -21.61 4.26 -4.41
N GLN A 277 -21.50 4.11 -5.72
CA GLN A 277 -22.43 3.35 -6.53
C GLN A 277 -21.65 2.54 -7.57
N THR A 278 -22.16 1.37 -7.92
CA THR A 278 -21.56 0.52 -8.94
C THR A 278 -22.63 -0.08 -9.85
N ARG A 279 -22.25 -0.34 -11.10
CA ARG A 279 -23.08 -1.07 -12.06
C ARG A 279 -22.69 -2.54 -12.01
N PHE A 280 -23.67 -3.41 -11.81
CA PHE A 280 -23.46 -4.85 -11.69
C PHE A 280 -24.34 -5.61 -12.67
N ILE A 281 -23.75 -6.53 -13.42
CA ILE A 281 -24.47 -7.39 -14.37
C ILE A 281 -25.02 -8.60 -13.61
N GLU A 282 -26.34 -8.69 -13.48
CA GLU A 282 -26.96 -9.82 -12.79
C GLU A 282 -27.18 -11.00 -13.73
N ASN A 283 -26.61 -12.15 -13.37
CA ASN A 283 -26.79 -13.40 -14.11
C ASN A 283 -28.04 -14.19 -13.65
N ALA A 284 -28.68 -13.73 -12.56
CA ALA A 284 -29.88 -14.29 -11.96
C ALA A 284 -30.98 -13.22 -11.85
N ALA A 285 -32.14 -13.58 -11.30
CA ALA A 285 -33.19 -12.61 -11.04
C ALA A 285 -32.69 -11.52 -10.07
N PRO A 286 -32.70 -10.23 -10.47
CA PRO A 286 -32.22 -9.15 -9.62
C PRO A 286 -33.19 -8.90 -8.44
N PRO A 287 -32.73 -8.26 -7.36
CA PRO A 287 -33.59 -7.81 -6.27
C PRO A 287 -34.65 -6.81 -6.76
N GLY A 288 -35.84 -6.85 -6.17
CA GLY A 288 -36.95 -5.98 -6.58
C GLY A 288 -36.80 -4.52 -6.14
N ASP A 289 -35.91 -4.25 -5.17
CA ASP A 289 -35.57 -2.93 -4.66
C ASP A 289 -34.35 -2.29 -5.38
N ALA A 290 -33.75 -3.01 -6.32
CA ALA A 290 -32.62 -2.53 -7.12
C ALA A 290 -33.08 -1.83 -8.40
N VAL A 291 -32.33 -0.80 -8.82
CA VAL A 291 -32.63 -0.03 -10.02
C VAL A 291 -31.92 -0.64 -11.21
N GLN A 292 -32.66 -1.12 -12.21
CA GLN A 292 -32.08 -1.53 -13.49
C GLN A 292 -31.74 -0.28 -14.30
N VAL A 293 -30.47 -0.12 -14.68
CA VAL A 293 -29.97 1.04 -15.44
C VAL A 293 -29.65 0.72 -16.89
N ASP A 294 -29.40 -0.55 -17.22
CA ASP A 294 -29.11 -0.99 -18.58
C ASP A 294 -29.37 -2.50 -18.76
N HIS A 295 -29.00 -3.04 -19.93
CA HIS A 295 -28.97 -4.46 -20.25
C HIS A 295 -27.71 -4.79 -21.08
N THR A 296 -27.21 -6.01 -20.94
CA THR A 296 -26.12 -6.56 -21.76
C THR A 296 -26.48 -7.96 -22.25
N TRP A 297 -25.64 -8.59 -23.06
CA TRP A 297 -25.81 -9.97 -23.49
C TRP A 297 -24.85 -10.89 -22.73
N GLN A 298 -25.26 -12.12 -22.46
CA GLN A 298 -24.41 -13.11 -21.78
C GLN A 298 -23.06 -13.27 -22.51
N TYR A 299 -23.08 -13.31 -23.84
CA TYR A 299 -21.90 -13.25 -24.70
C TYR A 299 -21.95 -12.02 -25.61
N VAL A 300 -20.96 -11.15 -25.51
CA VAL A 300 -20.90 -9.92 -26.31
C VAL A 300 -19.87 -10.02 -27.43
N ASN A 301 -20.07 -9.24 -28.50
CA ASN A 301 -19.02 -8.97 -29.48
C ASN A 301 -18.11 -7.83 -28.98
N VAL A 302 -17.08 -7.47 -29.75
CA VAL A 302 -16.11 -6.42 -29.35
C VAL A 302 -16.78 -5.06 -29.10
N LYS A 303 -17.94 -4.80 -29.72
CA LYS A 303 -18.69 -3.55 -29.61
C LYS A 303 -19.78 -3.59 -28.52
N GLY A 304 -19.83 -4.64 -27.69
CA GLY A 304 -20.84 -4.81 -26.63
C GLY A 304 -22.22 -5.32 -27.09
N GLY A 305 -22.42 -5.51 -28.40
CA GLY A 305 -23.65 -6.11 -28.94
C GLY A 305 -23.68 -7.64 -28.84
N PRO A 306 -24.78 -8.31 -29.22
CA PRO A 306 -24.89 -9.77 -29.12
C PRO A 306 -23.86 -10.49 -30.01
N ASP A 307 -23.14 -11.47 -29.46
CA ASP A 307 -22.36 -12.42 -30.27
C ASP A 307 -23.30 -13.47 -30.87
N ARG A 308 -23.47 -13.40 -32.19
CA ARG A 308 -24.41 -14.25 -32.95
C ARG A 308 -23.93 -15.70 -33.13
N ARG A 309 -22.71 -16.04 -32.68
CA ARG A 309 -22.20 -17.42 -32.72
C ARG A 309 -22.86 -18.32 -31.69
N TYR A 310 -23.45 -17.75 -30.65
CA TYR A 310 -24.15 -18.48 -29.59
C TYR A 310 -25.66 -18.47 -29.84
N LYS A 311 -26.25 -19.66 -29.99
CA LYS A 311 -27.67 -19.84 -30.33
C LYS A 311 -28.62 -19.41 -29.19
N ASP A 312 -28.19 -19.59 -27.95
CA ASP A 312 -28.98 -19.30 -26.73
C ASP A 312 -28.36 -18.15 -25.91
N ASN A 313 -28.01 -17.04 -26.58
CA ASN A 313 -27.43 -15.87 -25.95
C ASN A 313 -28.52 -14.99 -25.32
N ARG A 314 -28.72 -15.07 -24.01
CA ARG A 314 -29.75 -14.29 -23.29
C ARG A 314 -29.27 -12.88 -22.92
N GLN A 315 -30.21 -11.96 -22.77
CA GLN A 315 -29.95 -10.64 -22.18
C GLN A 315 -29.88 -10.74 -20.65
N LEU A 316 -28.94 -9.99 -20.07
CA LEU A 316 -28.71 -9.86 -18.64
C LEU A 316 -28.96 -8.40 -18.21
N PRO A 317 -29.71 -8.16 -17.14
CA PRO A 317 -29.94 -6.81 -16.64
C PRO A 317 -28.68 -6.24 -15.97
N VAL A 318 -28.42 -4.96 -16.19
CA VAL A 318 -27.38 -4.20 -15.48
C VAL A 318 -28.07 -3.39 -14.39
N MET A 319 -27.79 -3.76 -13.15
CA MET A 319 -28.37 -3.14 -11.95
C MET A 319 -27.41 -2.09 -11.38
N ARG A 320 -27.95 -1.06 -10.74
CA ARG A 320 -27.18 -0.13 -9.93
C ARG A 320 -27.29 -0.54 -8.46
N TYR A 321 -26.15 -0.78 -7.84
CA TYR A 321 -26.02 -1.08 -6.41
C TYR A 321 -25.29 0.04 -5.70
N SER A 322 -25.72 0.33 -4.47
CA SER A 322 -25.04 1.27 -3.57
C SER A 322 -23.85 0.54 -2.94
N THR A 323 -22.69 1.18 -2.87
CA THR A 323 -21.49 0.61 -2.22
C THR A 323 -21.20 1.28 -0.90
N LEU A 324 -20.73 0.51 0.09
CA LEU A 324 -20.24 1.01 1.37
C LEU A 324 -18.89 0.37 1.63
N ASP A 325 -17.84 1.18 1.61
CA ASP A 325 -16.47 0.74 1.85
C ASP A 325 -16.06 1.19 3.25
N ILE A 326 -15.72 0.23 4.09
CA ILE A 326 -15.30 0.44 5.48
C ILE A 326 -13.87 -0.07 5.58
N THR A 327 -12.92 0.84 5.77
CA THR A 327 -11.50 0.54 5.84
C THR A 327 -10.88 1.03 7.15
N SER A 328 -9.73 0.47 7.53
CA SER A 328 -8.96 0.94 8.67
C SER A 328 -7.46 0.85 8.43
N SER A 329 -6.69 1.77 9.04
CA SER A 329 -5.22 1.73 9.05
C SER A 329 -4.66 0.46 9.71
N GLN A 330 -5.45 -0.24 10.51
CA GLN A 330 -5.07 -1.52 11.11
C GLN A 330 -5.26 -2.72 10.16
N GLY A 331 -5.74 -2.49 8.93
CA GLY A 331 -5.86 -3.50 7.88
C GLY A 331 -7.28 -4.03 7.65
N LEU A 332 -8.30 -3.50 8.35
CA LEU A 332 -9.70 -3.83 8.05
C LEU A 332 -10.06 -3.36 6.64
N GLN A 333 -10.60 -4.25 5.80
CA GLN A 333 -11.17 -3.89 4.50
C GLN A 333 -12.51 -4.61 4.27
N TRP A 334 -13.60 -3.83 4.26
CA TRP A 334 -14.96 -4.32 4.07
C TRP A 334 -15.66 -3.54 2.96
N GLN A 335 -15.74 -4.15 1.79
CA GLN A 335 -16.49 -3.60 0.66
C GLN A 335 -17.86 -4.27 0.58
N LEU A 336 -18.92 -3.46 0.67
CA LEU A 336 -20.29 -3.93 0.66
C LEU A 336 -21.02 -3.42 -0.58
N GLN A 337 -21.86 -4.28 -1.15
CA GLN A 337 -22.86 -3.89 -2.16
C GLN A 337 -24.25 -4.06 -1.57
N VAL A 338 -25.10 -3.06 -1.75
CA VAL A 338 -26.46 -3.02 -1.23
C VAL A 338 -27.43 -2.82 -2.39
N SER A 339 -28.48 -3.63 -2.44
CA SER A 339 -29.46 -3.63 -3.53
C SER A 339 -30.18 -2.30 -3.68
N ARG A 340 -30.57 -1.68 -2.57
CA ARG A 340 -31.28 -0.41 -2.54
C ARG A 340 -30.35 0.74 -2.90
N ASP A 341 -30.72 1.47 -3.93
CA ASP A 341 -29.94 2.61 -4.43
C ASP A 341 -29.88 3.76 -3.42
N GLY A 342 -28.69 4.36 -3.25
CA GLY A 342 -28.44 5.47 -2.33
C GLY A 342 -28.52 5.14 -0.84
N SER A 343 -28.71 3.86 -0.47
CA SER A 343 -28.86 3.41 0.92
C SER A 343 -27.60 3.60 1.77
N THR A 344 -26.42 3.66 1.16
CA THR A 344 -25.15 3.68 1.89
C THR A 344 -24.67 5.08 2.25
N ALA A 345 -25.11 6.12 1.52
CA ALA A 345 -24.66 7.50 1.71
C ALA A 345 -24.99 8.04 3.12
N ALA A 346 -26.24 7.88 3.56
CA ALA A 346 -26.67 8.36 4.87
C ALA A 346 -25.95 7.63 6.02
N VAL A 347 -25.66 6.34 5.85
CA VAL A 347 -24.92 5.54 6.83
C VAL A 347 -23.45 5.94 6.88
N ALA A 348 -22.80 6.14 5.73
CA ALA A 348 -21.42 6.61 5.68
C ALA A 348 -21.28 8.00 6.31
N THR A 349 -22.18 8.95 6.00
CA THR A 349 -22.19 10.27 6.62
C THR A 349 -22.37 10.17 8.15
N ALA A 350 -23.30 9.35 8.62
CA ALA A 350 -23.53 9.18 10.06
C ALA A 350 -22.30 8.59 10.77
N LEU A 351 -21.67 7.54 10.22
CA LEU A 351 -20.47 6.93 10.81
C LEU A 351 -19.26 7.88 10.77
N SER A 352 -19.12 8.69 9.72
CA SER A 352 -18.01 9.64 9.57
C SER A 352 -18.17 10.89 10.45
N ALA A 353 -19.39 11.25 10.85
CA ALA A 353 -19.69 12.40 11.72
C ALA A 353 -19.37 12.17 13.22
N ARG A 354 -18.43 11.27 13.53
CA ARG A 354 -18.10 10.87 14.91
C ARG A 354 -17.59 12.05 15.77
N PRO A 355 -17.93 12.12 17.06
CA PRO A 355 -17.29 13.04 17.99
C PRO A 355 -15.85 12.59 18.26
N GLY A 356 -14.88 13.51 18.18
CA GLY A 356 -13.48 13.22 18.48
C GLY A 356 -13.25 12.90 19.98
N PRO A 357 -12.14 12.24 20.35
CA PRO A 357 -11.84 11.96 21.75
C PRO A 357 -11.62 13.26 22.54
N GLN A 358 -12.44 13.49 23.57
CA GLN A 358 -12.13 14.49 24.59
C GLN A 358 -10.95 13.98 25.43
N ILE A 359 -9.76 14.56 25.19
CA ILE A 359 -8.65 14.47 26.13
C ILE A 359 -9.13 15.13 27.42
N ARG A 360 -9.38 14.34 28.47
CA ARG A 360 -9.50 14.86 29.83
C ARG A 360 -8.21 15.62 30.14
N THR A 361 -8.34 16.91 30.31
CA THR A 361 -7.28 17.85 30.67
C THR A 361 -6.58 17.41 31.96
N ALA A 362 -5.50 16.64 31.82
CA ALA A 362 -4.51 16.47 32.87
C ALA A 362 -3.72 17.78 32.96
N SER A 363 -4.08 18.58 33.96
CA SER A 363 -3.32 19.68 34.58
C SER A 363 -2.51 20.62 33.68
N GLU A 364 -2.83 21.91 33.79
CA GLU A 364 -2.19 23.12 33.24
C GLU A 364 -0.66 23.29 33.54
N SER A 365 0.07 22.24 33.90
CA SER A 365 1.51 22.27 34.17
C SER A 365 2.40 21.97 32.95
N GLU A 366 1.86 21.48 31.84
CA GLU A 366 2.66 21.11 30.64
C GLU A 366 2.62 22.19 29.55
N ALA A 367 1.54 22.97 29.45
CA ALA A 367 1.42 24.12 28.54
C ALA A 367 2.43 25.26 28.86
N ARG A 368 3.02 25.28 30.05
CA ARG A 368 4.09 26.22 30.42
C ARG A 368 5.48 25.84 29.89
N ARG A 369 5.68 24.61 29.40
CA ARG A 369 6.98 24.19 28.83
C ARG A 369 7.12 24.52 27.34
N ILE A 370 6.02 24.60 26.59
CA ILE A 370 6.05 24.92 25.15
C ILE A 370 6.20 26.42 24.90
N SER A 371 5.85 27.27 25.87
CA SER A 371 6.01 28.74 25.76
C SER A 371 7.44 29.25 25.98
N GLN A 372 8.41 28.39 26.29
CA GLN A 372 9.80 28.81 26.57
C GLN A 372 10.75 28.76 25.36
N CYS A 373 10.28 28.38 24.17
CA CYS A 373 11.10 28.46 22.95
C CYS A 373 11.13 29.86 22.30
N ASN A 374 10.36 30.84 22.82
CA ASN A 374 10.26 32.19 22.24
C ASN A 374 10.99 33.31 23.02
N ALA A 375 11.97 32.98 23.87
CA ALA A 375 12.74 34.01 24.59
C ALA A 375 14.26 33.78 24.51
N GLY A 376 14.88 34.47 23.56
CA GLY A 376 16.34 34.59 23.39
C GLY A 376 16.67 34.34 21.92
N ILE A 377 16.88 35.33 21.07
CA ILE A 377 17.93 36.36 21.12
C ILE A 377 17.49 37.42 20.12
N PHE A 378 17.06 38.62 20.50
CA PHE A 378 17.15 39.85 19.69
C PHE A 378 16.83 41.05 20.58
N GLY A 379 17.80 41.96 20.76
CA GLY A 379 17.61 43.24 21.43
C GLY A 379 16.82 44.24 20.56
N PRO A 380 16.28 45.32 21.15
CA PRO A 380 15.35 46.20 20.45
C PRO A 380 16.12 47.08 19.44
N ARG A 381 15.84 46.92 18.14
CA ARG A 381 16.12 47.95 17.14
C ARG A 381 14.83 48.67 16.78
N GLY A 382 14.94 49.98 16.62
CA GLY A 382 13.84 50.93 16.46
C GLY A 382 12.85 50.56 15.36
N ALA A 383 11.59 50.89 15.62
CA ALA A 383 10.48 50.71 14.72
C ALA A 383 10.54 51.74 13.58
N ASP A 384 10.91 51.29 12.39
CA ASP A 384 10.40 51.85 11.15
C ASP A 384 9.13 51.07 10.74
N PRO A 385 8.11 51.73 10.14
CA PRO A 385 6.88 51.05 9.77
C PRO A 385 7.15 50.09 8.60
N ALA A 386 6.98 48.79 8.86
CA ALA A 386 7.07 47.75 7.84
C ALA A 386 5.92 47.89 6.82
N PRO A 387 6.18 47.65 5.52
CA PRO A 387 5.14 47.70 4.50
C PRO A 387 4.14 46.56 4.72
N THR A 388 2.86 46.91 4.65
CA THR A 388 1.71 45.98 4.66
C THR A 388 1.86 44.99 3.50
N ALA A 389 2.16 43.72 3.80
CA ALA A 389 2.21 42.66 2.79
C ALA A 389 0.77 42.41 2.28
N THR A 390 0.45 42.94 1.11
CA THR A 390 -0.79 42.62 0.37
C THR A 390 -0.56 41.35 -0.43
N ALA A 391 -1.51 40.41 -0.39
CA ALA A 391 -1.52 39.24 -1.26
C ALA A 391 -1.59 39.69 -2.73
N SER A 392 -0.45 39.67 -3.44
CA SER A 392 -0.37 39.89 -4.88
C SER A 392 -0.09 38.55 -5.55
N ASP A 393 -0.94 38.11 -6.46
CA ASP A 393 -0.73 36.85 -7.20
C ASP A 393 0.61 36.83 -7.95
N ILE A 394 1.18 35.63 -8.13
CA ILE A 394 2.37 35.43 -8.95
C ILE A 394 2.08 35.87 -10.41
N PRO A 395 2.84 36.83 -10.98
CA PRO A 395 2.67 37.23 -12.37
C PRO A 395 2.83 36.05 -13.33
N ARG A 396 1.92 35.89 -14.29
CA ARG A 396 1.89 34.73 -15.18
C ARG A 396 2.34 35.06 -16.60
N ALA A 397 3.08 34.14 -17.19
CA ALA A 397 3.35 34.12 -18.62
C ALA A 397 2.86 32.81 -19.24
N LEU A 398 2.75 32.82 -20.56
CA LEU A 398 2.43 31.67 -21.38
C LEU A 398 3.63 31.36 -22.27
N LEU A 399 3.78 30.07 -22.61
CA LEU A 399 4.63 29.64 -23.70
C LEU A 399 3.80 29.59 -24.99
N THR A 400 4.17 30.43 -25.94
CA THR A 400 3.45 30.60 -27.21
C THR A 400 4.36 30.35 -28.41
N ARG A 401 3.80 29.83 -29.50
CA ARG A 401 4.48 29.77 -30.80
C ARG A 401 4.40 31.09 -31.56
N THR A 402 3.61 32.04 -31.07
CA THR A 402 3.55 33.40 -31.63
C THR A 402 4.84 34.12 -31.25
N PRO A 403 5.65 34.59 -32.23
CA PRO A 403 6.90 35.26 -31.92
C PRO A 403 6.70 36.47 -31.01
N THR A 404 7.46 36.52 -29.91
CA THR A 404 7.57 37.68 -29.03
C THR A 404 9.03 38.12 -28.94
N LYS A 405 9.28 39.29 -28.33
CA LYS A 405 10.65 39.75 -28.03
C LYS A 405 11.31 38.99 -26.87
N HIS A 406 10.59 38.07 -26.21
CA HIS A 406 11.03 37.35 -25.02
C HIS A 406 11.30 35.89 -25.36
N THR A 407 12.53 35.61 -25.80
CA THR A 407 13.00 34.24 -26.07
C THR A 407 13.20 33.47 -24.77
N VAL A 408 13.13 32.13 -24.85
CA VAL A 408 13.49 31.25 -23.72
C VAL A 408 15.00 31.09 -23.56
N ASP A 409 15.79 31.40 -24.59
CA ASP A 409 17.24 31.35 -24.54
C ASP A 409 17.79 32.29 -23.46
N GLY A 410 18.69 31.76 -22.62
CA GLY A 410 19.27 32.51 -21.50
C GLY A 410 18.35 32.67 -20.28
N VAL A 411 17.11 32.14 -20.33
CA VAL A 411 16.21 32.14 -19.16
C VAL A 411 16.64 31.06 -18.17
N THR A 412 16.68 31.44 -16.90
CA THR A 412 16.79 30.51 -15.77
C THR A 412 15.40 30.17 -15.26
N PHE A 413 15.11 28.89 -15.15
CA PHE A 413 13.85 28.35 -14.65
C PHE A 413 14.05 27.77 -13.25
N THR A 414 12.99 27.80 -12.45
CA THR A 414 12.88 27.01 -11.22
C THR A 414 11.62 26.17 -11.32
N ALA A 415 11.75 24.85 -11.49
CA ALA A 415 10.63 23.95 -11.35
C ALA A 415 10.30 23.78 -9.87
N ILE A 416 9.01 23.81 -9.53
CA ILE A 416 8.51 23.63 -8.17
C ILE A 416 7.41 22.56 -8.15
N ASP A 417 7.41 21.80 -7.07
CA ASP A 417 6.27 21.03 -6.62
C ASP A 417 6.24 21.09 -5.07
N ILE A 418 5.06 20.93 -4.48
CA ILE A 418 4.84 20.97 -3.03
C ILE A 418 3.87 19.87 -2.62
N GLU A 419 4.11 19.28 -1.45
CA GLU A 419 3.13 18.43 -0.78
C GLU A 419 2.48 19.21 0.36
N THR A 420 1.20 18.96 0.61
CA THR A 420 0.36 19.77 1.49
C THR A 420 -0.56 18.92 2.34
N THR A 421 -1.08 19.46 3.45
CA THR A 421 -1.99 18.73 4.35
C THR A 421 -3.37 18.44 3.72
N GLY A 422 -3.71 19.14 2.63
CA GLY A 422 -4.98 19.04 1.91
C GLY A 422 -4.98 19.94 0.67
N LEU A 423 -6.14 20.31 0.15
CA LEU A 423 -6.25 21.00 -1.16
C LEU A 423 -6.61 22.49 -1.06
N ASP A 424 -6.92 23.01 0.14
CA ASP A 424 -7.36 24.38 0.34
C ASP A 424 -6.22 25.25 0.90
N PRO A 425 -5.60 26.16 0.12
CA PRO A 425 -4.51 26.99 0.60
C PRO A 425 -4.90 27.95 1.74
N GLY A 426 -6.20 28.16 2.00
CA GLY A 426 -6.67 28.95 3.13
C GLY A 426 -6.76 28.18 4.45
N ALA A 427 -6.82 26.85 4.41
CA ALA A 427 -7.01 25.98 5.57
C ALA A 427 -5.86 24.97 5.78
N ASP A 428 -5.21 24.57 4.70
CA ASP A 428 -4.14 23.57 4.65
C ASP A 428 -2.75 24.22 4.61
N GLN A 429 -1.73 23.44 4.96
CA GLN A 429 -0.34 23.90 5.05
C GLN A 429 0.59 23.07 4.17
N ILE A 430 1.73 23.67 3.81
CA ILE A 430 2.81 22.99 3.08
C ILE A 430 3.55 22.05 4.05
N VAL A 431 3.79 20.81 3.63
CA VAL A 431 4.54 19.78 4.37
C VAL A 431 5.83 19.32 3.66
N GLU A 432 5.96 19.56 2.35
CA GLU A 432 7.20 19.32 1.61
C GLU A 432 7.37 20.36 0.51
N ILE A 433 8.60 20.82 0.26
CA ILE A 433 8.95 21.73 -0.84
C ILE A 433 10.04 21.05 -1.68
N GLY A 434 9.85 21.00 -2.99
CA GLY A 434 10.86 20.55 -3.95
C GLY A 434 11.09 21.61 -5.03
N LEU A 435 12.36 21.96 -5.26
CA LEU A 435 12.78 22.97 -6.22
C LEU A 435 13.96 22.47 -7.05
N VAL A 436 13.90 22.67 -8.37
CA VAL A 436 15.00 22.39 -9.30
C VAL A 436 15.26 23.63 -10.12
N LYS A 437 16.45 24.22 -10.01
CA LYS A 437 16.87 25.38 -10.79
C LYS A 437 17.69 24.93 -11.99
N PHE A 438 17.33 25.38 -13.19
CA PHE A 438 17.95 24.93 -14.43
C PHE A 438 17.89 25.98 -15.52
N THR A 439 18.77 25.86 -16.51
CA THR A 439 18.79 26.70 -17.72
C THR A 439 17.95 26.07 -18.84
N ALA A 440 17.59 26.87 -19.85
CA ALA A 440 16.76 26.44 -20.98
C ALA A 440 17.29 25.22 -21.78
N ASP A 441 18.61 25.01 -21.78
CA ASP A 441 19.27 23.84 -22.39
C ASP A 441 19.12 22.56 -21.54
N GLY A 442 18.65 22.69 -20.31
CA GLY A 442 18.43 21.62 -19.35
C GLY A 442 19.53 21.46 -18.32
N THR A 443 20.59 22.27 -18.31
CA THR A 443 21.63 22.18 -17.28
C THR A 443 21.06 22.50 -15.91
N VAL A 444 21.15 21.55 -14.97
CA VAL A 444 20.73 21.75 -13.58
C VAL A 444 21.79 22.60 -12.88
N LEU A 445 21.36 23.71 -12.29
CA LEU A 445 22.22 24.65 -11.56
C LEU A 445 22.23 24.34 -10.06
N ASP A 446 21.07 24.00 -9.50
CA ASP A 446 20.90 23.76 -8.08
C ASP A 446 19.58 23.01 -7.81
N GLU A 447 19.48 22.33 -6.67
CA GLU A 447 18.27 21.70 -6.15
C GLU A 447 18.08 22.03 -4.68
N PHE A 448 16.83 22.25 -4.28
CA PHE A 448 16.45 22.44 -2.89
C PHE A 448 15.24 21.56 -2.57
N ALA A 449 15.33 20.81 -1.48
CA ALA A 449 14.19 20.06 -0.98
C ALA A 449 14.21 19.98 0.54
N THR A 450 13.04 20.11 1.15
CA THR A 450 12.87 19.87 2.59
C THR A 450 11.42 19.57 2.93
N LEU A 451 11.23 18.67 3.90
CA LEU A 451 10.02 18.61 4.71
C LEU A 451 9.84 19.92 5.49
N VAL A 452 8.60 20.23 5.82
CA VAL A 452 8.18 21.38 6.62
C VAL A 452 7.33 20.89 7.78
N ASN A 453 7.66 21.33 8.99
CA ASN A 453 6.97 20.89 10.22
C ASN A 453 5.57 21.52 10.36
N SER A 454 4.63 20.99 9.58
CA SER A 454 3.21 21.38 9.51
C SER A 454 2.31 20.15 9.68
N PRO A 455 2.23 19.54 10.89
CA PRO A 455 1.49 18.29 11.09
C PRO A 455 -0.02 18.49 10.89
N GLY A 456 -0.71 17.38 10.63
CA GLY A 456 -2.16 17.37 10.44
C GLY A 456 -2.62 17.09 9.01
N SER A 457 -1.81 16.41 8.20
CA SER A 457 -2.24 15.98 6.86
C SER A 457 -3.51 15.14 6.92
N SER A 458 -4.47 15.51 6.05
CA SER A 458 -5.65 14.70 5.77
C SER A 458 -5.24 13.31 5.29
N VAL A 459 -6.12 12.31 5.44
CA VAL A 459 -5.79 10.95 5.00
C VAL A 459 -5.61 10.88 3.48
N GLY A 460 -6.41 11.62 2.71
CA GLY A 460 -6.24 11.70 1.26
C GLY A 460 -4.89 12.29 0.86
N ALA A 461 -4.41 13.33 1.56
CA ALA A 461 -3.06 13.86 1.32
C ALA A 461 -1.97 12.83 1.67
N ARG A 462 -2.08 12.17 2.84
CA ARG A 462 -1.12 11.14 3.25
C ARG A 462 -1.09 9.92 2.33
N GLU A 463 -2.22 9.47 1.81
CA GLU A 463 -2.27 8.38 0.82
C GLU A 463 -1.58 8.75 -0.49
N VAL A 464 -1.56 10.04 -0.84
CA VAL A 464 -0.88 10.55 -2.03
C VAL A 464 0.62 10.67 -1.77
N HIS A 465 1.01 11.49 -0.79
CA HIS A 465 2.41 11.86 -0.60
C HIS A 465 3.17 10.98 0.39
N GLY A 466 2.51 10.15 1.20
CA GLY A 466 3.16 9.20 2.12
C GLY A 466 4.03 9.82 3.22
N ILE A 467 3.68 11.01 3.72
CA ILE A 467 4.41 11.71 4.79
C ILE A 467 3.53 11.70 6.03
N ASP A 468 3.98 11.06 7.11
CA ASP A 468 3.29 11.06 8.39
C ASP A 468 3.77 12.20 9.31
N ASP A 469 2.96 12.57 10.30
CA ASP A 469 3.33 13.62 11.28
C ASP A 469 4.64 13.28 12.01
N ALA A 470 4.97 11.99 12.15
CA ALA A 470 6.23 11.54 12.73
C ALA A 470 7.46 11.94 11.88
N ASP A 471 7.32 11.94 10.55
CA ASP A 471 8.40 12.30 9.61
C ASP A 471 8.71 13.79 9.64
N LEU A 472 7.72 14.61 10.00
CA LEU A 472 7.85 16.07 10.13
C LEU A 472 8.60 16.49 11.41
N THR A 473 8.83 15.54 12.33
CA THR A 473 9.50 15.83 13.60
C THR A 473 10.97 16.22 13.35
N GLY A 474 11.32 17.45 13.75
CA GLY A 474 12.68 17.98 13.59
C GLY A 474 12.99 18.57 12.21
N ALA A 475 11.99 18.58 11.30
CA ALA A 475 12.00 19.37 10.08
C ALA A 475 11.90 20.87 10.40
N PRO A 476 12.37 21.76 9.51
CA PRO A 476 12.25 23.20 9.69
C PRO A 476 10.78 23.64 9.67
N CYS A 477 10.45 24.66 10.44
CA CYS A 477 9.14 25.30 10.36
C CYS A 477 9.01 26.11 9.06
N LEU A 478 7.77 26.44 8.69
CA LEU A 478 7.50 27.19 7.45
C LEU A 478 8.24 28.54 7.39
N ASP A 479 8.35 29.25 8.51
CA ASP A 479 9.07 30.52 8.64
C ASP A 479 10.60 30.38 8.53
N GLU A 480 11.13 29.18 8.73
CA GLU A 480 12.55 28.85 8.51
C GLU A 480 12.81 28.42 7.06
N ALA A 481 11.92 27.61 6.47
CA ALA A 481 12.10 27.05 5.13
C ALA A 481 11.78 28.05 4.00
N LEU A 482 10.72 28.85 4.16
CA LEU A 482 10.19 29.71 3.10
C LEU A 482 11.16 30.84 2.67
N PRO A 483 11.93 31.49 3.57
CA PRO A 483 12.94 32.47 3.15
C PRO A 483 13.99 31.91 2.20
N GLU A 484 14.48 30.69 2.45
CA GLU A 484 15.46 30.04 1.57
C GLU A 484 14.80 29.65 0.24
N ALA A 485 13.61 29.06 0.27
CA ALA A 485 12.86 28.72 -0.95
C ALA A 485 12.59 29.95 -1.83
N PHE A 486 12.19 31.08 -1.23
CA PHE A 486 11.93 32.33 -1.95
C PHE A 486 13.21 32.92 -2.54
N ALA A 487 14.31 32.92 -1.78
CA ALA A 487 15.62 33.32 -2.29
C ALA A 487 16.09 32.40 -3.43
N PHE A 488 15.78 31.10 -3.35
CA PHE A 488 16.11 30.12 -4.38
C PHE A 488 15.38 30.42 -5.69
N MET A 489 14.07 30.70 -5.68
CA MET A 489 13.30 30.94 -6.90
C MET A 489 13.37 32.38 -7.44
N ALA A 490 13.80 33.36 -6.64
CA ALA A 490 13.83 34.77 -7.03
C ALA A 490 14.59 35.02 -8.34
N GLY A 491 14.02 35.85 -9.22
CA GLY A 491 14.62 36.18 -10.51
C GLY A 491 14.53 35.09 -11.58
N THR A 492 13.75 34.03 -11.34
CA THR A 492 13.58 32.92 -12.30
C THR A 492 12.16 32.89 -12.87
N ALA A 493 12.02 32.17 -13.99
CA ALA A 493 10.70 31.69 -14.40
C ALA A 493 10.33 30.49 -13.52
N LEU A 494 9.37 30.67 -12.61
CA LEU A 494 8.85 29.63 -11.74
C LEU A 494 7.90 28.73 -12.54
N VAL A 495 8.18 27.43 -12.57
CA VAL A 495 7.47 26.46 -13.40
C VAL A 495 6.83 25.43 -12.51
N ALA A 496 5.52 25.26 -12.64
CA ALA A 496 4.80 24.19 -11.97
C ALA A 496 3.95 23.41 -12.96
N HIS A 497 3.54 22.20 -12.60
CA HIS A 497 2.56 21.50 -13.42
C HIS A 497 1.20 22.16 -13.36
N ASN A 498 0.73 22.50 -12.14
CA ASN A 498 -0.57 23.09 -11.92
C ASN A 498 -0.46 24.41 -11.11
N LEU A 499 0.21 25.42 -11.68
CA LEU A 499 0.61 26.67 -11.00
C LEU A 499 -0.45 27.35 -10.12
N ASP A 500 -1.74 27.17 -10.41
CA ASP A 500 -2.82 27.68 -9.53
C ASP A 500 -2.74 27.10 -8.12
N PHE A 501 -2.40 25.81 -8.02
CA PHE A 501 -2.22 25.09 -6.77
C PHE A 501 -0.98 25.59 -6.02
N GLU A 502 0.22 25.47 -6.62
CA GLU A 502 1.45 25.86 -5.93
C GLU A 502 1.46 27.37 -5.64
N GLY A 503 1.02 28.20 -6.58
CA GLY A 503 0.93 29.64 -6.41
C GLY A 503 -0.05 30.08 -5.32
N GLY A 504 -1.17 29.35 -5.16
CA GLY A 504 -2.12 29.59 -4.07
C GLY A 504 -1.51 29.32 -2.69
N PHE A 505 -0.85 28.18 -2.53
CA PHE A 505 -0.17 27.82 -1.27
C PHE A 505 1.02 28.72 -0.96
N LEU A 506 1.84 29.09 -1.96
CA LEU A 506 2.96 30.03 -1.76
C LEU A 506 2.45 31.41 -1.32
N SER A 507 1.35 31.90 -1.92
CA SER A 507 0.71 33.17 -1.53
C SER A 507 0.19 33.13 -0.11
N ALA A 508 -0.51 32.06 0.27
CA ALA A 508 -1.01 31.86 1.63
C ALA A 508 0.12 31.76 2.66
N ALA A 509 1.16 30.99 2.34
CA ALA A 509 2.35 30.84 3.17
C ALA A 509 3.08 32.18 3.36
N ALA A 510 3.22 32.99 2.29
CA ALA A 510 3.82 34.32 2.36
C ALA A 510 3.06 35.25 3.32
N VAL A 511 1.71 35.23 3.24
CA VAL A 511 0.86 36.00 4.17
C VAL A 511 1.02 35.50 5.61
N GLN A 512 1.02 34.18 5.82
CA GLN A 512 1.18 33.56 7.14
C GLN A 512 2.52 33.94 7.80
N THR A 513 3.61 33.93 7.03
CA THR A 513 4.96 34.22 7.52
C THR A 513 5.33 35.71 7.41
N ARG A 514 4.43 36.56 6.92
CA ARG A 514 4.67 38.00 6.67
C ARG A 514 5.86 38.26 5.74
N LEU A 515 6.06 37.39 4.76
CA LEU A 515 7.04 37.56 3.69
C LEU A 515 6.34 38.13 2.45
N SER A 516 7.08 38.86 1.64
CA SER A 516 6.65 39.18 0.28
C SER A 516 6.98 38.00 -0.63
N LEU A 517 6.10 37.71 -1.60
CA LEU A 517 6.46 36.80 -2.68
C LEU A 517 7.71 37.31 -3.41
N PRO A 518 8.62 36.42 -3.81
CA PRO A 518 9.80 36.81 -4.55
C PRO A 518 9.41 37.29 -5.96
N PRO A 519 10.21 38.17 -6.59
CA PRO A 519 9.99 38.54 -7.98
C PRO A 519 10.24 37.30 -8.86
N VAL A 520 9.17 36.67 -9.33
CA VAL A 520 9.20 35.52 -10.23
C VAL A 520 8.17 35.67 -11.34
N LEU A 521 8.36 34.91 -12.43
CA LEU A 521 7.39 34.78 -13.50
C LEU A 521 6.85 33.35 -13.54
N GLY A 522 5.57 33.17 -13.28
CA GLY A 522 4.91 31.87 -13.24
C GLY A 522 4.58 31.30 -14.61
N LEU A 523 4.92 30.02 -14.82
CA LEU A 523 4.61 29.20 -16.00
C LEU A 523 3.92 27.90 -15.57
N CYS A 524 2.84 27.55 -16.26
CA CYS A 524 2.05 26.33 -16.01
C CYS A 524 2.23 25.34 -17.17
N THR A 525 2.86 24.19 -16.91
CA THR A 525 3.09 23.18 -17.96
C THR A 525 1.81 22.43 -18.33
N LEU A 526 0.84 22.28 -17.42
CA LEU A 526 -0.49 21.74 -17.75
C LEU A 526 -1.22 22.63 -18.75
N GLN A 527 -1.27 23.94 -18.47
CA GLN A 527 -1.89 24.91 -19.37
C GLN A 527 -1.16 24.97 -20.72
N THR A 528 0.17 24.98 -20.70
CA THR A 528 0.97 24.94 -21.93
C THR A 528 0.66 23.69 -22.74
N SER A 529 0.63 22.52 -22.09
CA SER A 529 0.35 21.23 -22.76
C SER A 529 -1.04 21.23 -23.39
N ARG A 530 -2.07 21.69 -22.68
CA ARG A 530 -3.45 21.75 -23.18
C ARG A 530 -3.61 22.67 -24.40
N ARG A 531 -2.88 23.79 -24.42
CA ARG A 531 -2.92 24.79 -25.52
C ARG A 531 -2.13 24.35 -26.75
N GLN A 532 -1.00 23.68 -26.54
CA GLN A 532 -0.07 23.33 -27.61
C GLN A 532 -0.29 21.92 -28.18
N LEU A 533 -0.84 21.01 -27.39
CA LEU A 533 -0.95 19.59 -27.72
C LEU A 533 -2.41 19.13 -27.80
N GLU A 534 -2.63 18.07 -28.56
CA GLU A 534 -3.87 17.33 -28.70
C GLU A 534 -3.68 15.95 -28.08
N GLY A 535 -4.54 15.59 -27.12
CA GLY A 535 -4.40 14.36 -26.36
C GLY A 535 -5.50 14.19 -25.32
N ARG A 536 -5.57 13.01 -24.71
CA ARG A 536 -6.60 12.65 -23.71
C ARG A 536 -6.19 12.98 -22.28
N ALA A 537 -4.90 12.91 -21.98
CA ALA A 537 -4.35 13.09 -20.65
C ALA A 537 -3.21 14.09 -20.69
N PHE A 538 -3.23 15.01 -19.73
CA PHE A 538 -2.19 16.03 -19.56
C PHE A 538 -1.68 16.07 -18.12
N SER A 539 -1.95 15.04 -17.31
CA SER A 539 -1.38 14.92 -15.96
C SER A 539 0.15 14.88 -16.03
N LEU A 540 0.81 15.25 -14.92
CA LEU A 540 2.27 15.25 -14.85
C LEU A 540 2.83 13.88 -15.22
N THR A 541 2.20 12.80 -14.75
CA THR A 541 2.57 11.42 -15.07
C THR A 541 2.50 11.13 -16.58
N ALA A 542 1.40 11.53 -17.25
CA ALA A 542 1.23 11.30 -18.68
C ALA A 542 2.22 12.14 -19.51
N MET A 543 2.42 13.40 -19.11
CA MET A 543 3.35 14.31 -19.78
C MET A 543 4.81 13.88 -19.57
N TYR A 544 5.18 13.43 -18.37
CA TYR A 544 6.51 12.91 -18.08
C TYR A 544 6.80 11.67 -18.93
N LYS A 545 5.86 10.72 -18.99
CA LYS A 545 5.98 9.55 -19.87
C LYS A 545 6.12 9.93 -21.33
N THR A 546 5.38 10.94 -21.78
CA THR A 546 5.52 11.47 -23.14
C THR A 546 6.93 12.03 -23.37
N ALA A 547 7.46 12.74 -22.39
CA ALA A 547 8.75 13.41 -22.45
C ALA A 547 9.95 12.45 -22.43
N THR A 548 9.93 11.45 -21.54
CA THR A 548 11.09 10.57 -21.26
C THR A 548 10.93 9.16 -21.84
N GLY A 549 9.70 8.74 -22.13
CA GLY A 549 9.36 7.36 -22.48
C GLY A 549 9.21 6.41 -21.29
N GLY A 550 9.54 6.86 -20.06
CA GLY A 550 9.44 6.08 -18.83
C GLY A 550 8.37 6.60 -17.87
N TRP A 551 8.04 5.81 -16.86
CA TRP A 551 7.16 6.27 -15.76
C TRP A 551 8.00 6.96 -14.67
N ASN A 552 7.44 7.97 -13.99
CA ASN A 552 8.11 8.62 -12.87
C ASN A 552 8.09 7.68 -11.66
N GLU A 553 9.23 7.10 -11.30
CA GLU A 553 9.39 6.22 -10.14
C GLU A 553 9.43 7.00 -8.81
N GLN A 554 9.72 8.30 -8.83
CA GLN A 554 9.73 9.21 -7.67
C GLN A 554 8.45 10.05 -7.56
N ARG A 555 7.33 9.54 -8.08
CA ARG A 555 6.03 10.23 -8.04
C ARG A 555 5.60 10.49 -6.60
N HIS A 556 4.95 11.63 -6.36
CA HIS A 556 4.47 12.05 -5.04
C HIS A 556 5.60 12.31 -4.02
N THR A 557 6.74 12.70 -4.57
CA THR A 557 7.80 13.39 -3.83
C THR A 557 7.95 14.76 -4.43
N ALA A 558 7.99 15.81 -3.60
CA ALA A 558 8.03 17.17 -4.13
C ALA A 558 9.26 17.40 -5.04
N LEU A 559 10.43 16.85 -4.67
CA LEU A 559 11.62 16.96 -5.51
C LEU A 559 11.52 16.12 -6.80
N GLY A 560 10.99 14.90 -6.72
CA GLY A 560 10.81 14.04 -7.88
C GLY A 560 9.82 14.61 -8.89
N ASP A 561 8.72 15.18 -8.42
CA ASP A 561 7.72 15.81 -9.29
C ASP A 561 8.22 17.17 -9.82
N ALA A 562 9.00 17.95 -9.07
CA ALA A 562 9.70 19.13 -9.62
C ALA A 562 10.69 18.75 -10.73
N ARG A 563 11.45 17.65 -10.59
CA ARG A 563 12.30 17.11 -11.67
C ARG A 563 11.46 16.68 -12.87
N ALA A 564 10.30 16.07 -12.65
CA ALA A 564 9.38 15.70 -13.72
C ALA A 564 8.85 16.93 -14.47
N VAL A 565 8.49 18.01 -13.76
CA VAL A 565 8.08 19.29 -14.35
C VAL A 565 9.18 19.87 -15.24
N ARG A 566 10.43 19.83 -14.79
CA ARG A 566 11.61 20.22 -15.60
C ARG A 566 11.67 19.40 -16.90
N GLU A 567 11.57 18.07 -16.83
CA GLU A 567 11.65 17.22 -18.03
C GLU A 567 10.50 17.49 -19.01
N VAL A 568 9.28 17.71 -18.50
CA VAL A 568 8.12 18.08 -19.33
C VAL A 568 8.36 19.42 -20.04
N LEU A 569 8.84 20.43 -19.32
CA LEU A 569 9.15 21.72 -19.91
C LEU A 569 10.21 21.60 -21.01
N LEU A 570 11.34 20.93 -20.71
CA LEU A 570 12.42 20.77 -21.68
C LEU A 570 11.97 19.98 -22.91
N TRP A 571 11.10 18.98 -22.74
CA TRP A 571 10.50 18.28 -23.89
C TRP A 571 9.61 19.21 -24.72
N LEU A 572 8.76 20.04 -24.10
CA LEU A 572 7.95 21.04 -24.80
C LEU A 572 8.83 22.00 -25.61
N LEU A 573 9.90 22.53 -24.99
CA LEU A 573 10.82 23.46 -25.65
C LEU A 573 11.58 22.82 -26.82
N ARG A 574 12.07 21.57 -26.65
CA ARG A 574 12.88 20.87 -27.66
C ARG A 574 12.09 20.29 -28.82
N THR A 575 10.84 19.87 -28.58
CA THR A 575 10.05 19.13 -29.58
C THR A 575 8.97 19.95 -30.26
N SER A 576 8.78 21.21 -29.85
CA SER A 576 7.80 22.10 -30.48
C SER A 576 8.09 22.29 -31.98
N PRO A 577 7.07 22.21 -32.86
CA PRO A 577 7.23 22.43 -34.31
C PRO A 577 7.81 23.79 -34.67
N HIS A 578 7.59 24.78 -33.80
CA HIS A 578 8.12 26.13 -33.90
C HIS A 578 8.68 26.56 -32.54
N PRO A 579 9.70 27.43 -32.48
CA PRO A 579 10.23 27.92 -31.22
C PRO A 579 9.13 28.48 -30.31
N LEU A 580 9.19 28.15 -29.02
CA LEU A 580 8.31 28.72 -28.01
C LEU A 580 8.93 30.00 -27.43
N TYR A 581 8.08 31.01 -27.27
CA TYR A 581 8.42 32.32 -26.72
C TYR A 581 7.62 32.56 -25.45
N LEU A 582 8.18 33.35 -24.53
CA LEU A 582 7.45 33.82 -23.36
C LEU A 582 6.59 35.01 -23.75
N THR A 583 5.40 35.13 -23.16
CA THR A 583 4.57 36.34 -23.34
C THR A 583 5.08 37.54 -22.53
N GLN A 584 5.93 37.30 -21.53
CA GLN A 584 6.52 38.32 -20.67
C GLN A 584 7.96 37.95 -20.32
N ALA A 585 8.83 38.93 -20.07
CA ALA A 585 10.18 38.65 -19.56
C ALA A 585 10.12 38.18 -18.10
N PRO A 586 10.96 37.22 -17.70
CA PRO A 586 11.22 37.00 -16.28
C PRO A 586 11.82 38.27 -15.65
N PRO A 587 11.56 38.53 -14.36
CA PRO A 587 12.13 39.67 -13.68
C PRO A 587 13.65 39.55 -13.56
N ASP A 588 14.34 40.69 -13.46
CA ASP A 588 15.79 40.71 -13.25
C ASP A 588 16.16 39.96 -11.96
N ALA A 589 17.24 39.18 -12.03
CA ALA A 589 17.77 38.46 -10.88
C ALA A 589 18.35 39.43 -9.86
N ILE A 590 17.56 39.75 -8.82
CA ILE A 590 18.04 40.46 -7.64
C ILE A 590 18.55 39.40 -6.66
N PRO A 591 19.85 39.38 -6.32
CA PRO A 591 20.37 38.45 -5.32
C PRO A 591 19.67 38.71 -3.98
N VAL A 592 18.82 37.77 -3.57
CA VAL A 592 18.20 37.80 -2.24
C VAL A 592 19.20 37.19 -1.26
N PRO A 593 19.54 37.85 -0.14
CA PRO A 593 20.39 37.27 0.88
C PRO A 593 19.79 35.94 1.38
N MET A 594 20.50 34.83 1.12
CA MET A 594 20.03 33.50 1.44
C MET A 594 20.46 33.12 2.86
N ARG A 595 19.50 32.84 3.74
CA ARG A 595 19.76 32.20 5.02
C ARG A 595 19.38 30.73 4.90
N GLN A 596 20.37 29.85 4.92
CA GLN A 596 20.15 28.41 4.83
C GLN A 596 19.32 27.91 6.02
N CYS A 597 18.25 27.18 5.74
CA CYS A 597 17.50 26.41 6.71
C CYS A 597 18.14 25.03 6.91
N ALA A 598 17.82 24.42 8.04
CA ALA A 598 18.18 23.05 8.33
C ALA A 598 17.24 22.11 7.56
N ILE A 599 17.66 21.64 6.37
CA ILE A 599 16.81 20.76 5.56
C ILE A 599 16.57 19.43 6.26
N SER A 600 15.38 18.89 6.07
CA SER A 600 15.01 17.53 6.43
C SER A 600 14.47 16.83 5.19
N CYS A 601 15.09 15.73 4.78
CA CYS A 601 14.63 14.99 3.60
C CYS A 601 13.68 13.87 4.02
N ARG A 602 12.68 13.61 3.18
CA ARG A 602 11.67 12.58 3.43
C ARG A 602 12.26 11.17 3.56
N PRO A 603 11.61 10.25 4.30
CA PRO A 603 11.99 8.85 4.30
C PRO A 603 11.78 8.23 2.91
N VAL A 604 12.68 7.32 2.55
CA VAL A 604 12.60 6.50 1.33
C VAL A 604 12.63 5.03 1.75
N GLY A 605 11.63 4.26 1.33
CA GLY A 605 11.59 2.83 1.57
C GLY A 605 12.65 2.09 0.74
N LEU A 606 13.29 1.08 1.33
CA LEU A 606 14.28 0.27 0.63
C LEU A 606 13.63 -0.88 -0.14
N SER A 607 13.79 -0.87 -1.46
CA SER A 607 13.41 -1.96 -2.37
C SER A 607 14.43 -3.11 -2.38
N ARG A 608 15.71 -2.78 -2.15
CA ARG A 608 16.86 -3.68 -2.11
C ARG A 608 17.92 -3.16 -1.13
N ALA A 609 18.98 -3.94 -0.89
CA ALA A 609 20.14 -3.50 -0.11
C ALA A 609 20.99 -2.49 -0.91
N SER A 610 20.45 -1.29 -1.13
CA SER A 610 21.09 -0.18 -1.83
C SER A 610 20.60 1.13 -1.25
N VAL A 611 21.51 2.08 -1.07
CA VAL A 611 21.21 3.45 -0.66
C VAL A 611 21.26 4.43 -1.84
N ALA A 612 21.45 3.94 -3.08
CA ALA A 612 21.52 4.80 -4.26
C ALA A 612 20.21 5.59 -4.48
N GLU A 613 19.06 4.91 -4.44
CA GLU A 613 17.73 5.52 -4.60
C GLU A 613 17.46 6.60 -3.55
N LEU A 614 17.90 6.36 -2.31
CA LEU A 614 17.85 7.35 -1.23
C LEU A 614 18.69 8.58 -1.57
N LEU A 615 19.94 8.40 -1.98
CA LEU A 615 20.84 9.51 -2.31
C LEU A 615 20.33 10.34 -3.49
N ASP A 616 19.60 9.72 -4.43
CA ASP A 616 18.93 10.39 -5.53
C ASP A 616 17.72 11.20 -5.05
N ALA A 617 17.00 10.75 -4.03
CA ALA A 617 15.87 11.47 -3.45
C ALA A 617 16.27 12.75 -2.68
N PHE A 618 17.55 12.90 -2.33
CA PHE A 618 18.07 14.11 -1.70
C PHE A 618 18.39 15.18 -2.76
N PRO A 619 18.36 16.48 -2.39
CA PRO A 619 18.70 17.55 -3.32
C PRO A 619 20.16 17.44 -3.78
N GLN A 620 20.39 17.49 -5.08
CA GLN A 620 21.72 17.57 -5.70
C GLN A 620 22.12 19.04 -5.87
N SER A 621 22.83 19.55 -4.87
CA SER A 621 23.19 20.98 -4.80
C SER A 621 24.71 21.16 -4.78
N PRO A 622 25.25 22.18 -5.48
CA PRO A 622 26.63 22.63 -5.31
C PRO A 622 26.82 23.45 -4.02
N VAL A 623 25.73 23.90 -3.39
CA VAL A 623 25.77 24.69 -2.16
C VAL A 623 26.07 23.76 -0.98
N VAL A 624 27.21 23.98 -0.33
CA VAL A 624 27.60 23.22 0.86
C VAL A 624 26.70 23.62 2.04
N ARG A 625 26.03 22.64 2.63
CA ARG A 625 25.25 22.82 3.87
C ARG A 625 26.04 22.42 5.10
N VAL A 626 25.81 23.14 6.19
CA VAL A 626 26.31 22.78 7.52
C VAL A 626 25.31 21.82 8.16
N GLY A 627 25.60 20.52 8.10
CA GLY A 627 24.76 19.49 8.70
C GLY A 627 24.96 19.32 10.22
N ASP A 628 24.22 18.37 10.81
CA ASP A 628 24.37 18.03 12.23
C ASP A 628 25.65 17.19 12.45
N ARG A 629 26.61 17.74 13.20
CA ARG A 629 27.91 17.07 13.43
C ARG A 629 27.78 15.68 14.04
N ARG A 630 26.87 15.49 14.98
CA ARG A 630 26.70 14.21 15.67
C ARG A 630 26.09 13.18 14.73
N ALA A 631 25.05 13.56 14.00
CA ALA A 631 24.41 12.68 13.02
C ALA A 631 25.38 12.32 11.88
N ILE A 632 26.18 13.27 11.40
CA ILE A 632 27.22 13.00 10.39
C ILE A 632 28.23 11.97 10.90
N SER A 633 28.74 12.12 12.13
CA SER A 633 29.68 11.15 12.70
C SER A 633 29.04 9.76 12.88
N GLN A 634 27.77 9.68 13.26
CA GLN A 634 27.04 8.41 13.35
C GLN A 634 26.87 7.76 11.98
N TYR A 635 26.47 8.54 10.98
CA TYR A 635 26.35 8.08 9.60
C TYR A 635 27.66 7.53 9.06
N GLN A 636 28.77 8.27 9.24
CA GLN A 636 30.10 7.84 8.81
C GLN A 636 30.56 6.55 9.51
N ALA A 637 30.22 6.37 10.79
CA ALA A 637 30.58 5.16 11.52
C ALA A 637 29.88 3.92 10.95
N VAL A 638 28.56 4.01 10.70
CA VAL A 638 27.78 2.93 10.08
C VAL A 638 28.30 2.64 8.67
N LEU A 639 28.54 3.70 7.89
CA LEU A 639 29.05 3.59 6.52
C LEU A 639 30.43 2.92 6.47
N THR A 640 31.32 3.24 7.41
CA THR A 640 32.65 2.63 7.48
C THR A 640 32.56 1.14 7.79
N ASP A 641 31.64 0.74 8.67
CA ASP A 641 31.44 -0.67 9.02
C ASP A 641 30.85 -1.45 7.83
N ALA A 642 29.83 -0.89 7.17
CA ALA A 642 29.14 -1.49 6.04
C ALA A 642 30.01 -1.64 4.77
N VAL A 643 31.03 -0.79 4.59
CA VAL A 643 31.96 -0.89 3.45
C VAL A 643 33.05 -1.93 3.70
N LYS A 644 33.35 -2.24 4.96
CA LYS A 644 34.54 -3.00 5.38
C LYS A 644 34.57 -4.45 4.89
N ASP A 645 33.42 -5.11 4.80
CA ASP A 645 33.31 -6.52 4.38
C ASP A 645 33.05 -6.67 2.86
N GLY A 646 32.98 -5.56 2.14
CA GLY A 646 32.75 -5.53 0.71
C GLY A 646 31.29 -5.75 0.27
N ARG A 647 30.32 -5.77 1.19
CA ARG A 647 28.91 -6.06 0.87
C ARG A 647 27.96 -5.26 1.74
N LEU A 648 27.07 -4.50 1.12
CA LEU A 648 25.99 -3.82 1.84
C LEU A 648 24.81 -4.77 2.06
N THR A 649 24.46 -5.03 3.33
CA THR A 649 23.25 -5.78 3.70
C THR A 649 22.01 -4.89 3.75
N TYR A 650 20.81 -5.51 3.77
CA TYR A 650 19.55 -4.75 3.86
C TYR A 650 19.43 -4.00 5.20
N GLU A 651 19.87 -4.60 6.31
CA GLU A 651 19.83 -3.98 7.63
C GLU A 651 20.76 -2.76 7.70
N GLU A 652 21.99 -2.87 7.17
CA GLU A 652 22.92 -1.74 7.10
C GLU A 652 22.40 -0.62 6.20
N ALA A 653 21.85 -0.97 5.04
CA ALA A 653 21.21 0.01 4.16
C ALA A 653 20.06 0.73 4.89
N ALA A 654 19.23 0.00 5.66
CA ALA A 654 18.12 0.58 6.41
C ALA A 654 18.61 1.57 7.48
N VAL A 655 19.65 1.19 8.23
CA VAL A 655 20.27 2.08 9.23
C VAL A 655 20.88 3.31 8.56
N LEU A 656 21.58 3.15 7.44
CA LEU A 656 22.11 4.29 6.67
C LEU A 656 20.99 5.22 6.21
N THR A 657 19.88 4.68 5.70
CA THR A 657 18.71 5.47 5.29
C THR A 657 18.14 6.30 6.43
N ASP A 658 17.94 5.70 7.60
CA ASP A 658 17.44 6.40 8.78
C ASP A 658 18.41 7.47 9.29
N GLN A 659 19.72 7.22 9.21
CA GLN A 659 20.74 8.18 9.65
C GLN A 659 20.95 9.32 8.64
N ALA A 660 20.86 9.05 7.33
CA ALA A 660 21.10 10.02 6.26
C ALA A 660 20.22 11.28 6.43
N ARG A 661 18.93 11.11 6.74
CA ARG A 661 18.00 12.23 6.94
C ARG A 661 18.39 13.13 8.11
N LEU A 662 18.97 12.55 9.17
CA LEU A 662 19.40 13.29 10.35
C LEU A 662 20.66 14.12 10.11
N THR A 663 21.44 13.79 9.08
CA THR A 663 22.66 14.54 8.75
C THR A 663 22.37 15.96 8.24
N ARG A 664 21.19 16.19 7.66
CA ARG A 664 20.80 17.46 7.00
C ARG A 664 21.74 17.87 5.86
N LEU A 665 22.43 16.90 5.26
CA LEU A 665 23.32 17.07 4.13
C LEU A 665 22.56 16.89 2.81
N THR A 666 23.15 17.41 1.73
CA THR A 666 22.66 17.19 0.36
C THR A 666 23.08 15.81 -0.17
N GLY A 667 22.44 15.33 -1.24
CA GLY A 667 22.80 14.06 -1.87
C GLY A 667 24.26 14.07 -2.37
N THR A 668 24.71 15.20 -2.91
CA THR A 668 26.11 15.44 -3.30
C THR A 668 27.07 15.26 -2.13
N GLN A 669 26.76 15.83 -0.96
CA GLN A 669 27.60 15.72 0.24
C GLN A 669 27.62 14.29 0.79
N LEU A 670 26.48 13.59 0.79
CA LEU A 670 26.40 12.19 1.22
C LEU A 670 27.22 11.27 0.29
N ARG A 671 27.13 11.43 -1.04
CA ARG A 671 27.98 10.70 -2.00
C ARG A 671 29.47 10.94 -1.77
N GLN A 672 29.86 12.16 -1.39
CA GLN A 672 31.25 12.44 -1.02
C GLN A 672 31.67 11.67 0.24
N LEU A 673 30.78 11.48 1.22
CA LEU A 673 31.08 10.63 2.39
C LEU A 673 31.23 9.15 1.98
N HIS A 674 30.41 8.67 1.04
CA HIS A 674 30.49 7.31 0.51
C HIS A 674 31.80 7.08 -0.22
N ARG A 675 32.18 8.02 -1.10
CA ARG A 675 33.44 7.96 -1.83
C ARG A 675 34.64 7.93 -0.88
N LYS A 676 34.66 8.80 0.13
CA LYS A 676 35.73 8.81 1.13
C LYS A 676 35.82 7.50 1.91
N SER A 677 34.67 6.91 2.26
CA SER A 677 34.62 5.64 3.00
C SER A 677 35.11 4.48 2.12
N TRP A 678 34.75 4.48 0.84
CA TRP A 678 35.26 3.56 -0.17
C TRP A 678 36.79 3.68 -0.32
N GLU A 679 37.31 4.88 -0.54
CA GLU A 679 38.74 5.14 -0.72
C GLU A 679 39.54 4.72 0.53
N ALA A 680 38.99 4.90 1.72
CA ALA A 680 39.61 4.48 2.97
C ALA A 680 39.62 2.94 3.15
N ALA A 681 38.58 2.25 2.68
CA ALA A 681 38.48 0.79 2.77
C ALA A 681 39.30 0.06 1.69
N PHE A 682 39.44 0.66 0.50
CA PHE A 682 40.08 0.05 -0.67
C PHE A 682 41.21 0.91 -1.28
N PRO A 683 42.28 1.22 -0.53
CA PRO A 683 43.34 2.11 -1.00
C PRO A 683 44.15 1.55 -2.18
N ASP A 684 44.31 0.23 -2.25
CA ASP A 684 45.17 -0.45 -3.25
C ASP A 684 44.44 -0.84 -4.54
N HIS A 685 43.10 -0.69 -4.61
CA HIS A 685 42.28 -1.20 -5.71
C HIS A 685 41.82 -0.14 -6.70
N SER A 686 42.20 1.13 -6.52
CA SER A 686 41.65 2.25 -7.28
C SER A 686 42.21 2.42 -8.70
N SER A 687 42.99 1.48 -9.24
CA SER A 687 43.70 1.69 -10.52
C SER A 687 43.89 0.47 -11.42
N ASP A 688 43.74 -0.76 -10.92
CA ASP A 688 43.79 -1.97 -11.77
C ASP A 688 42.78 -3.05 -11.35
N TRP A 689 41.53 -2.87 -11.79
CA TRP A 689 40.46 -3.85 -11.57
C TRP A 689 40.69 -5.18 -12.30
N THR A 690 41.61 -5.24 -13.29
CA THR A 690 41.85 -6.46 -14.07
C THR A 690 42.59 -7.53 -13.28
N ALA A 691 43.39 -7.12 -12.29
CA ALA A 691 44.11 -7.99 -11.38
C ALA A 691 43.20 -8.77 -10.40
N LEU A 692 41.95 -8.31 -10.21
CA LEU A 692 40.98 -8.98 -9.34
C LEU A 692 40.40 -10.24 -10.00
N SER A 693 40.02 -11.22 -9.17
CA SER A 693 39.24 -12.37 -9.63
C SER A 693 37.88 -11.94 -10.21
N ALA A 694 37.29 -12.74 -11.10
CA ALA A 694 35.98 -12.44 -11.66
C ALA A 694 34.88 -12.26 -10.59
N THR A 695 34.95 -13.06 -9.51
CA THR A 695 34.03 -12.94 -8.36
C THR A 695 34.24 -11.63 -7.63
N ALA A 696 35.49 -11.27 -7.31
CA ALA A 696 35.82 -10.04 -6.60
C ALA A 696 35.42 -8.78 -7.38
N ARG A 697 35.64 -8.75 -8.71
CA ARG A 697 35.15 -7.65 -9.57
C ARG A 697 33.64 -7.46 -9.47
N LYS A 698 32.89 -8.56 -9.50
CA LYS A 698 31.44 -8.53 -9.41
C LYS A 698 30.96 -8.05 -8.03
N GLU A 699 31.62 -8.47 -6.96
CA GLU A 699 31.32 -8.00 -5.60
C GLU A 699 31.57 -6.49 -5.46
N MET A 700 32.72 -6.00 -5.95
CA MET A 700 33.02 -4.56 -5.95
C MET A 700 32.02 -3.76 -6.78
N TYR A 701 31.59 -4.28 -7.94
CA TYR A 701 30.57 -3.65 -8.77
C TYR A 701 29.24 -3.51 -7.99
N LEU A 702 28.79 -4.59 -7.36
CA LEU A 702 27.54 -4.59 -6.58
C LEU A 702 27.62 -3.64 -5.39
N LEU A 703 28.77 -3.55 -4.72
CA LEU A 703 28.96 -2.60 -3.62
C LEU A 703 28.96 -1.15 -4.11
N ALA A 704 29.69 -0.84 -5.19
CA ALA A 704 29.74 0.51 -5.75
C ALA A 704 28.33 0.98 -6.20
N ASP A 705 27.58 0.09 -6.87
CA ASP A 705 26.18 0.33 -7.23
C ASP A 705 25.30 0.54 -6.00
N ALA A 706 25.42 -0.33 -4.99
CA ALA A 706 24.64 -0.24 -3.75
C ALA A 706 24.91 1.05 -2.97
N LEU A 707 26.14 1.56 -2.99
CA LEU A 707 26.55 2.81 -2.33
C LEU A 707 26.21 4.07 -3.14
N GLY A 708 25.68 3.93 -4.36
CA GLY A 708 25.40 5.07 -5.25
C GLY A 708 26.66 5.75 -5.80
N LEU A 709 27.76 5.01 -5.96
CA LEU A 709 29.00 5.46 -6.58
C LEU A 709 28.99 5.13 -8.07
N THR A 710 28.14 5.83 -8.82
CA THR A 710 27.79 5.49 -10.21
C THR A 710 29.01 5.39 -11.11
N ASP A 711 29.94 6.35 -11.04
CA ASP A 711 31.17 6.37 -11.85
C ASP A 711 32.05 5.12 -11.64
N LEU A 712 32.25 4.71 -10.38
CA LEU A 712 32.99 3.48 -10.06
C LEU A 712 32.26 2.23 -10.54
N ALA A 713 30.93 2.18 -10.41
CA ALA A 713 30.13 1.07 -10.89
C ALA A 713 30.20 0.94 -12.42
N GLU A 714 30.22 2.05 -13.16
CA GLU A 714 30.38 2.05 -14.62
C GLU A 714 31.75 1.54 -15.06
N GLU A 715 32.83 1.99 -14.40
CA GLU A 715 34.18 1.53 -14.67
C GLU A 715 34.32 0.01 -14.47
N LEU A 716 33.85 -0.50 -13.33
CA LEU A 716 33.86 -1.93 -13.00
C LEU A 716 33.04 -2.77 -13.99
N ARG A 717 31.87 -2.26 -14.41
CA ARG A 717 31.03 -2.91 -15.43
C ARG A 717 31.80 -3.10 -16.74
N HIS A 718 32.47 -2.05 -17.22
CA HIS A 718 33.27 -2.13 -18.44
C HIS A 718 34.42 -3.15 -18.34
N VAL A 719 35.08 -3.23 -17.18
CA VAL A 719 36.15 -4.23 -16.97
C VAL A 719 35.59 -5.66 -16.94
N ILE A 720 34.44 -5.87 -16.30
CA ILE A 720 33.75 -7.17 -16.27
C ILE A 720 33.38 -7.62 -17.68
N GLU A 721 32.80 -6.72 -18.49
CA GLU A 721 32.44 -6.99 -19.88
C GLU A 721 33.65 -7.32 -20.74
N ALA A 722 34.74 -6.55 -20.62
CA ALA A 722 35.98 -6.78 -21.36
C ALA A 722 36.69 -8.09 -20.99
N SER A 723 36.49 -8.58 -19.76
CA SER A 723 37.10 -9.81 -19.24
C SER A 723 36.22 -11.05 -19.40
N ALA A 724 35.01 -10.92 -19.94
CA ALA A 724 34.07 -12.03 -20.05
C ALA A 724 34.50 -13.01 -21.15
N GLU A 725 34.51 -14.31 -20.84
CA GLU A 725 34.65 -15.33 -21.87
C GLU A 725 33.46 -15.26 -22.85
N PRO A 726 33.69 -15.52 -24.16
CA PRO A 726 32.61 -15.55 -25.11
C PRO A 726 31.59 -16.63 -24.68
N PRO A 727 30.28 -16.34 -24.77
CA PRO A 727 29.27 -17.30 -24.40
C PRO A 727 29.42 -18.58 -25.24
N PRO A 728 29.16 -19.78 -24.68
CA PRO A 728 29.20 -21.01 -25.46
C PRO A 728 28.24 -20.91 -26.64
N SER A 729 28.60 -21.56 -27.76
CA SER A 729 27.77 -21.56 -28.98
C SER A 729 26.32 -21.99 -28.67
N ALA A 730 25.36 -21.44 -29.41
CA ALA A 730 23.94 -21.75 -29.22
C ALA A 730 23.65 -23.26 -29.34
N GLU A 731 24.42 -23.95 -30.18
CA GLU A 731 24.34 -25.38 -30.49
C GLU A 731 24.68 -26.29 -29.29
N ALA A 732 25.51 -25.83 -28.35
CA ALA A 732 25.90 -26.57 -27.15
C ALA A 732 24.74 -26.84 -26.16
N ARG A 733 23.52 -26.40 -26.51
CA ARG A 733 22.30 -26.61 -25.72
C ARG A 733 21.39 -27.69 -26.31
N TYR A 734 21.57 -28.07 -27.57
CA TYR A 734 20.64 -28.92 -28.32
C TYR A 734 20.45 -30.30 -27.69
N LEU A 735 21.53 -30.92 -27.20
CA LEU A 735 21.53 -32.29 -26.71
C LEU A 735 21.75 -32.40 -25.19
N ARG A 736 21.55 -31.34 -24.40
CA ARG A 736 21.77 -31.35 -22.92
C ARG A 736 21.03 -32.47 -22.16
N GLY A 737 19.90 -32.94 -22.70
CA GLY A 737 19.12 -34.04 -22.14
C GLY A 737 19.50 -35.44 -22.68
N LEU A 738 20.34 -35.51 -23.72
CA LEU A 738 20.75 -36.76 -24.33
C LEU A 738 21.94 -37.34 -23.57
N ARG A 739 21.73 -38.52 -22.97
CA ARG A 739 22.80 -39.27 -22.30
C ARG A 739 23.08 -40.55 -23.08
N ILE A 740 24.31 -40.69 -23.59
CA ILE A 740 24.73 -41.80 -24.47
C ILE A 740 26.03 -42.42 -23.97
N ALA A 741 26.26 -43.69 -24.25
CA ALA A 741 27.52 -44.35 -23.92
C ALA A 741 28.22 -44.75 -25.24
N ILE A 742 29.53 -44.55 -25.32
CA ILE A 742 30.34 -44.88 -26.51
C ILE A 742 31.58 -45.65 -26.05
N LEU A 743 31.75 -46.90 -26.50
CA LEU A 743 32.82 -47.81 -26.09
C LEU A 743 33.88 -48.02 -27.17
N GLY A 744 35.14 -48.12 -26.73
CA GLY A 744 36.33 -48.31 -27.57
C GLY A 744 37.15 -47.02 -27.73
N ASP A 745 38.34 -47.15 -28.33
CA ASP A 745 39.40 -46.12 -28.32
C ASP A 745 39.97 -45.81 -29.72
N HIS A 746 39.23 -46.14 -30.79
CA HIS A 746 39.65 -45.87 -32.18
C HIS A 746 39.24 -44.46 -32.64
N SER A 747 39.86 -43.95 -33.72
CA SER A 747 39.68 -42.57 -34.20
C SER A 747 38.22 -42.18 -34.44
N GLU A 748 37.42 -43.05 -35.06
CA GLU A 748 35.99 -42.80 -35.31
C GLU A 748 35.17 -42.62 -34.03
N ILE A 749 35.58 -43.24 -32.92
CA ILE A 749 34.93 -43.11 -31.61
C ILE A 749 35.27 -41.77 -30.96
N ILE A 750 36.52 -41.31 -31.11
CA ILE A 750 36.97 -40.01 -30.61
C ILE A 750 36.20 -38.88 -31.30
N ASP A 751 36.03 -38.97 -32.62
CA ASP A 751 35.28 -37.98 -33.40
C ASP A 751 33.79 -37.95 -33.02
N LEU A 752 33.17 -39.12 -32.84
CA LEU A 752 31.77 -39.21 -32.42
C LEU A 752 31.57 -38.67 -30.99
N ARG A 753 32.53 -38.86 -30.08
CA ARG A 753 32.50 -38.27 -28.73
C ARG A 753 32.57 -36.75 -28.78
N ARG A 754 33.54 -36.20 -29.53
CA ARG A 754 33.72 -34.76 -29.69
C ARG A 754 32.48 -34.09 -30.28
N GLU A 755 31.91 -34.69 -31.32
CA GLU A 755 30.69 -34.22 -31.97
C GLU A 755 29.48 -34.25 -31.02
N ALA A 756 29.30 -35.32 -30.26
CA ALA A 756 28.22 -35.40 -29.29
C ALA A 756 28.36 -34.35 -28.17
N GLU A 757 29.59 -34.14 -27.68
CA GLU A 757 29.88 -33.15 -26.64
C GLU A 757 29.73 -31.70 -27.14
N SER A 758 30.09 -31.39 -28.39
CA SER A 758 29.93 -30.03 -28.94
C SER A 758 28.48 -29.57 -29.02
N TYR A 759 27.53 -30.51 -29.21
CA TYR A 759 26.09 -30.23 -29.13
C TYR A 759 25.49 -30.39 -27.71
N GLY A 760 26.32 -30.69 -26.72
CA GLY A 760 25.95 -30.74 -25.30
C GLY A 760 25.44 -32.09 -24.79
N ALA A 761 25.63 -33.20 -25.54
CA ALA A 761 25.26 -34.52 -25.07
C ALA A 761 26.15 -34.99 -23.91
N ARG A 762 25.58 -35.73 -22.96
CA ARG A 762 26.31 -36.27 -21.80
C ARG A 762 26.82 -37.67 -22.09
N LEU A 763 28.14 -37.83 -22.15
CA LEU A 763 28.77 -39.14 -22.29
C LEU A 763 28.74 -39.91 -20.95
N ALA A 764 28.11 -41.08 -20.96
CA ALA A 764 27.96 -41.91 -19.79
C ALA A 764 29.17 -42.81 -19.58
N VAL A 765 29.86 -42.62 -18.46
CA VAL A 765 30.92 -43.53 -18.00
C VAL A 765 30.34 -44.86 -17.51
N ASN A 766 29.19 -44.82 -16.82
CA ASN A 766 28.47 -45.99 -16.30
C ASN A 766 27.14 -46.21 -17.03
N ILE A 767 26.83 -47.46 -17.36
CA ILE A 767 25.59 -47.86 -18.02
C ILE A 767 24.47 -47.95 -16.98
N THR A 768 23.45 -47.10 -17.15
CA THR A 768 22.29 -46.97 -16.25
C THR A 768 21.03 -46.76 -17.09
N LYS A 769 19.83 -46.95 -16.51
CA LYS A 769 18.55 -46.84 -17.25
C LYS A 769 18.32 -45.51 -17.99
N THR A 770 19.04 -44.45 -17.62
CA THR A 770 18.94 -43.13 -18.28
C THR A 770 19.78 -43.02 -19.57
N VAL A 771 20.63 -44.02 -19.87
CA VAL A 771 21.42 -44.03 -21.11
C VAL A 771 20.51 -44.45 -22.25
N ARG A 772 20.45 -43.63 -23.31
CA ARG A 772 19.50 -43.83 -24.41
C ARG A 772 19.93 -44.93 -25.38
N TRP A 773 21.24 -45.09 -25.58
CA TRP A 773 21.84 -46.16 -26.38
C TRP A 773 23.34 -46.26 -26.10
N LEU A 774 23.89 -47.42 -26.40
CA LEU A 774 25.31 -47.77 -26.31
C LEU A 774 25.88 -47.95 -27.72
N ALA A 775 26.83 -47.11 -28.13
CA ALA A 775 27.53 -47.24 -29.40
C ALA A 775 28.86 -48.00 -29.22
N THR A 776 29.10 -48.99 -30.07
CA THR A 776 30.28 -49.87 -30.00
C THR A 776 30.64 -50.38 -31.41
N SER A 777 31.90 -50.74 -31.63
CA SER A 777 32.34 -51.43 -32.86
C SER A 777 32.07 -52.95 -32.80
N THR A 778 31.76 -53.50 -31.62
CA THR A 778 31.56 -54.94 -31.38
C THR A 778 30.22 -55.23 -30.67
N PRO A 779 29.07 -55.11 -31.37
CA PRO A 779 27.74 -55.23 -30.73
C PRO A 779 27.45 -56.59 -30.07
N GLU A 780 28.09 -57.64 -30.55
CA GLU A 780 27.98 -59.01 -30.05
C GLU A 780 28.92 -59.32 -28.87
N ALA A 781 29.71 -58.34 -28.42
CA ALA A 781 30.58 -58.53 -27.26
C ALA A 781 29.77 -58.83 -25.99
N ASN A 782 30.35 -59.64 -25.10
CA ASN A 782 29.76 -60.06 -23.83
C ASN A 782 30.52 -59.50 -22.62
N ASP A 783 31.11 -58.32 -22.77
CA ASP A 783 31.72 -57.65 -21.62
C ASP A 783 30.67 -57.19 -20.60
N SER A 784 31.13 -56.74 -19.43
CA SER A 784 30.25 -56.32 -18.34
C SER A 784 29.32 -55.16 -18.73
N ARG A 785 29.73 -54.28 -19.64
CA ARG A 785 28.95 -53.11 -20.07
C ARG A 785 27.86 -53.48 -21.09
N HIS A 786 28.16 -54.35 -22.04
CA HIS A 786 27.19 -54.90 -23.00
C HIS A 786 26.16 -55.77 -22.28
N THR A 787 26.58 -56.60 -21.34
CA THR A 787 25.68 -57.42 -20.51
C THR A 787 24.74 -56.55 -19.66
N THR A 788 25.27 -55.47 -19.06
CA THR A 788 24.48 -54.49 -18.30
C THR A 788 23.49 -53.75 -19.19
N ALA A 789 23.90 -53.32 -20.39
CA ALA A 789 23.01 -52.66 -21.35
C ALA A 789 21.84 -53.57 -21.75
N ARG A 790 22.10 -54.84 -22.07
CA ARG A 790 21.04 -55.82 -22.41
C ARG A 790 20.09 -56.07 -21.25
N THR A 791 20.61 -56.22 -20.03
CA THR A 791 19.81 -56.41 -18.81
C THR A 791 18.88 -55.22 -18.54
N LEU A 792 19.35 -54.01 -18.83
CA LEU A 792 18.59 -52.77 -18.65
C LEU A 792 17.71 -52.42 -19.86
N GLY A 793 17.72 -53.21 -20.94
CA GLY A 793 16.96 -52.96 -22.17
C GLY A 793 17.46 -51.77 -22.99
N ILE A 794 18.73 -51.40 -22.84
CA ILE A 794 19.33 -50.27 -23.56
C ILE A 794 19.82 -50.76 -24.94
N PRO A 795 19.41 -50.12 -26.05
CA PRO A 795 19.85 -50.51 -27.38
C PRO A 795 21.37 -50.44 -27.55
N ILE A 796 21.98 -51.51 -28.05
CA ILE A 796 23.38 -51.55 -28.48
C ILE A 796 23.41 -51.37 -29.99
N ILE A 797 24.10 -50.34 -30.47
CA ILE A 797 24.09 -49.93 -31.88
C ILE A 797 25.51 -49.81 -32.43
N SER A 798 25.63 -49.91 -33.75
CA SER A 798 26.90 -49.67 -34.46
C SER A 798 27.28 -48.19 -34.44
N LEU A 799 28.56 -47.88 -34.67
CA LEU A 799 29.04 -46.50 -34.77
C LEU A 799 28.37 -45.70 -35.90
N ALA A 800 28.13 -46.34 -37.05
CA ALA A 800 27.44 -45.73 -38.19
C ALA A 800 26.00 -45.35 -37.83
N GLU A 801 25.28 -46.26 -37.18
CA GLU A 801 23.91 -46.00 -36.71
C GLU A 801 23.87 -44.93 -35.60
N ALA A 802 24.86 -44.93 -34.71
CA ALA A 802 24.99 -43.92 -33.66
C ALA A 802 25.17 -42.51 -34.23
N ARG A 803 25.99 -42.37 -35.28
CA ARG A 803 26.18 -41.09 -35.99
C ARG A 803 24.88 -40.63 -36.64
N THR A 804 24.17 -41.51 -37.34
CA THR A 804 22.85 -41.18 -37.93
C THR A 804 21.86 -40.70 -36.88
N ARG A 805 21.75 -41.42 -35.74
CA ARG A 805 20.85 -41.02 -34.64
C ARG A 805 21.26 -39.71 -33.98
N LEU A 806 22.56 -39.41 -33.90
CA LEU A 806 23.07 -38.15 -33.39
C LEU A 806 22.71 -36.99 -34.33
N THR A 807 22.97 -37.12 -35.64
CA THR A 807 22.61 -36.13 -36.64
C THR A 807 21.11 -35.87 -36.69
N GLU A 808 20.29 -36.92 -36.58
CA GLU A 808 18.83 -36.78 -36.56
C GLU A 808 18.34 -36.07 -35.29
N ALA A 809 18.95 -36.36 -34.14
CA ALA A 809 18.65 -35.67 -32.88
C ALA A 809 19.06 -34.18 -32.90
N VAL A 810 20.19 -33.85 -33.52
CA VAL A 810 20.62 -32.45 -33.73
C VAL A 810 19.61 -31.73 -34.62
N ARG A 811 19.26 -32.31 -35.77
CA ARG A 811 18.29 -31.73 -36.70
C ARG A 811 16.91 -31.52 -36.06
N GLU A 812 16.45 -32.47 -35.25
CA GLU A 812 15.20 -32.34 -34.49
C GLU A 812 15.28 -31.21 -33.46
N ALA A 813 16.41 -31.09 -32.76
CA ALA A 813 16.65 -30.01 -31.79
C ALA A 813 16.75 -28.63 -32.46
N GLU A 814 17.37 -28.53 -33.64
CA GLU A 814 17.43 -27.30 -34.45
C GLU A 814 16.05 -26.85 -34.90
N LEU A 815 15.23 -27.76 -35.42
CA LEU A 815 13.85 -27.47 -35.81
C LEU A 815 13.03 -26.98 -34.62
N LYS A 816 13.13 -27.66 -33.46
CA LYS A 816 12.46 -27.21 -32.23
C LYS A 816 12.97 -25.87 -31.72
N ALA A 817 14.28 -25.62 -31.82
CA ALA A 817 14.87 -24.35 -31.43
C ALA A 817 14.39 -23.21 -32.35
N PHE A 818 14.33 -23.45 -33.66
CA PHE A 818 13.80 -22.51 -34.64
C PHE A 818 12.31 -22.21 -34.40
N GLU A 819 11.47 -23.23 -34.19
CA GLU A 819 10.05 -23.05 -33.87
C GLU A 819 9.85 -22.30 -32.55
N ARG A 820 10.62 -22.64 -31.52
CA ARG A 820 10.58 -21.95 -30.23
C ARG A 820 11.02 -20.49 -30.36
N GLN A 821 12.09 -20.22 -31.11
CA GLN A 821 12.57 -18.86 -31.34
C GLN A 821 11.52 -18.05 -32.09
N ARG A 822 10.92 -18.62 -33.13
CA ARG A 822 9.81 -17.99 -33.87
C ARG A 822 8.62 -17.68 -32.95
N GLN A 823 8.23 -18.60 -32.07
CA GLN A 823 7.15 -18.36 -31.10
C GLN A 823 7.50 -17.24 -30.12
N ILE A 824 8.74 -17.20 -29.62
CA ILE A 824 9.23 -16.13 -28.75
C ILE A 824 9.19 -14.79 -29.49
N ASP A 825 9.66 -14.75 -30.73
CA ASP A 825 9.69 -13.53 -31.56
C ASP A 825 8.26 -13.05 -31.88
N GLU A 826 7.34 -13.95 -32.21
CA GLU A 826 5.92 -13.63 -32.42
C GLU A 826 5.27 -13.08 -31.13
N GLN A 827 5.56 -13.68 -29.97
CA GLN A 827 5.07 -13.21 -28.67
C GLN A 827 5.65 -11.84 -28.29
N LEU A 828 6.96 -11.64 -28.49
CA LEU A 828 7.64 -10.37 -28.24
C LEU A 828 7.12 -9.29 -29.18
N ALA A 829 6.90 -9.60 -30.46
CA ALA A 829 6.32 -8.68 -31.42
C ALA A 829 4.89 -8.26 -31.01
N GLN A 830 4.06 -9.21 -30.57
CA GLN A 830 2.73 -8.92 -30.04
C GLN A 830 2.77 -8.11 -28.73
N SER A 831 3.76 -8.33 -27.86
CA SER A 831 3.95 -7.50 -26.66
C SER A 831 4.33 -6.08 -27.03
N ARG A 832 5.35 -5.90 -27.88
CA ARG A 832 5.79 -4.59 -28.37
C ARG A 832 4.68 -3.84 -29.08
N GLN A 833 3.86 -4.52 -29.88
CA GLN A 833 2.72 -3.90 -30.54
C GLN A 833 1.68 -3.42 -29.52
N ARG A 834 1.33 -4.25 -28.53
CA ARG A 834 0.40 -3.85 -27.46
C ARG A 834 0.93 -2.69 -26.62
N GLU A 835 2.21 -2.72 -26.29
CA GLU A 835 2.90 -1.62 -25.60
C GLU A 835 2.88 -0.34 -26.44
N ALA A 836 3.18 -0.42 -27.74
CA ALA A 836 3.13 0.72 -28.65
C ALA A 836 1.71 1.29 -28.81
N GLU A 837 0.69 0.43 -28.91
CA GLU A 837 -0.72 0.86 -28.97
C GLU A 837 -1.16 1.51 -27.64
N ALA A 838 -0.76 0.94 -26.51
CA ALA A 838 -1.02 1.52 -25.19
C ALA A 838 -0.26 2.85 -25.00
N ASP A 839 0.94 2.99 -25.56
CA ASP A 839 1.74 4.20 -25.45
C ASP A 839 1.20 5.32 -26.35
N LEU A 840 0.79 4.99 -27.59
CA LEU A 840 0.09 5.90 -28.50
C LEU A 840 -1.24 6.41 -27.90
N TYR A 841 -1.89 5.62 -27.05
CA TYR A 841 -3.12 6.02 -26.39
C TYR A 841 -2.93 7.18 -25.39
N TRP A 842 -1.77 7.23 -24.72
CA TRP A 842 -1.50 8.22 -23.66
C TRP A 842 -0.65 9.40 -24.09
N ARG A 843 0.07 9.31 -25.22
CA ARG A 843 0.96 10.38 -25.71
C ARG A 843 0.20 11.46 -26.49
N PRO A 844 0.15 12.70 -25.98
CA PRO A 844 -0.37 13.82 -26.77
C PRO A 844 0.53 14.12 -27.97
N THR A 845 -0.06 14.64 -29.03
CA THR A 845 0.64 15.08 -30.25
C THR A 845 0.56 16.59 -30.40
N TRP A 846 1.55 17.21 -31.04
CA TRP A 846 1.52 18.65 -31.31
C TRP A 846 0.35 19.04 -32.20
N ARG A 847 -0.38 20.09 -31.81
CA ARG A 847 -1.41 20.70 -32.67
C ARG A 847 -0.77 21.45 -33.82
N SER A 848 -1.45 21.48 -34.95
CA SER A 848 -1.07 22.34 -36.09
C SER A 848 -1.18 23.83 -35.77
N TRP A 849 -2.01 24.25 -34.81
CA TRP A 849 -2.10 25.62 -34.30
C TRP A 849 -2.21 25.67 -32.77
N GLU A 850 -1.80 26.78 -32.16
CA GLU A 850 -1.95 27.02 -30.72
C GLU A 850 -3.37 27.50 -30.40
N LEU A 851 -3.93 27.04 -29.28
CA LEU A 851 -5.18 27.59 -28.74
C LEU A 851 -4.92 28.91 -28.00
N ASP A 852 -5.76 29.91 -28.24
CA ASP A 852 -5.76 31.21 -27.56
C ASP A 852 -6.41 31.17 -26.16
N TYR A 853 -7.14 30.10 -25.85
CA TYR A 853 -7.75 29.81 -24.56
C TYR A 853 -7.22 28.51 -23.95
N ASP A 854 -7.35 28.35 -22.62
CA ASP A 854 -7.14 27.06 -21.96
C ASP A 854 -8.43 26.22 -22.07
N PRO A 855 -8.43 25.08 -22.77
CA PRO A 855 -9.63 24.28 -22.96
C PRO A 855 -10.17 23.74 -21.62
N PRO A 856 -11.51 23.66 -21.46
CA PRO A 856 -12.13 23.19 -20.22
C PRO A 856 -11.69 21.76 -19.87
N ARG A 857 -11.56 21.47 -18.56
CA ARG A 857 -11.26 20.11 -18.06
C ARG A 857 -12.23 19.10 -18.67
N GLN A 858 -11.71 18.10 -19.37
CA GLN A 858 -12.53 17.01 -19.89
C GLN A 858 -12.79 15.98 -18.77
N PRO A 859 -13.96 15.31 -18.73
CA PRO A 859 -14.35 14.40 -17.64
C PRO A 859 -13.44 13.18 -17.43
N TRP A 860 -12.53 12.90 -18.36
CA TRP A 860 -11.64 11.74 -18.38
C TRP A 860 -10.23 12.04 -17.86
N SER A 861 -10.03 13.20 -17.23
CA SER A 861 -8.70 13.72 -16.83
C SER A 861 -8.35 13.54 -15.34
N ASP A 862 -9.22 12.84 -14.60
CA ASP A 862 -8.96 12.28 -13.27
C ASP A 862 -8.65 10.78 -13.42
#